data_AF-L7JQI9-F1
#
_entry.id   AF-L7JQI9-F1
#
_cell.length_a   1.000
_cell.length_b   1.000
_cell.length_c   1.000
_cell.angle_alpha   90.00
_cell.angle_beta   90.00
_cell.angle_gamma   90.00
#
_symmetry.space_group_name_H-M   'P 1'
#
loop_
_entity.id
_entity.type
_entity.pdbx_description
1 polymer ?
#
loop_
_entity_poly.entity_id
_entity_poly.type
_entity_poly.pdbx_seq_one_letter_code
_entity_poly.pdbx_strand_id
1 'polypeptide(L)'
;MEAQATVFELCVPVPFSEWRDITTFILLDALKCQYGTVSIGRQEQSLATYSALSEFRVPSRTDQRIGLESSTKPNMRTHRIMKPVPNLKVDDVCVNNGLEYHYFDRSCSQYVTRVEVTQDLSQLCTFKLPPESKVLEKYLFRPGMCPAGPAPNAAIANQAECPPHLSMEEYKGLCSIVAGNKIQWQNILLQLAMPSVNFRRAETGRTVLQAMYQAGPPDHKKTTLRQSHWILGCAKFCAELVVQLRLATRRIKQNWESAQALAVFISAATRVLSLCGDEQVQDSYFEFLAEARQTAFDWLAKVRAKDTCSANSGEPEMELKARSAEIALICTATFDVEEPYFERLLRDEESASILLQSCIAVQECLAQDKTNCPSELRGKRLRHRAHRILARLIVSGKSGALDRAIREAWPAYSGGTGWSPVSDTTYYWLETSTESACGRSLAVHFNLLTAELLVNGAPLSRLPSDWEKFCPKSSPWEYLGLGTGWTLSHFDGDKWRLQTFNHQLLSPLSSTAEAVGSCLQATEDIEYMHLMLEESTGTLKIELPRLDLGFRLAPGSTQMQSVQFRGMQLDSDQSLGTLGGLASKLLLTSKSGANRAVIIPDGHVAWRESDRHVIVDIAKGSASRTHFYDIDMILGRLQDNGSLRSKLKIAYLHGVTSFAIPDPLTGCTGTEQALSILQSSAVKSMSSNLSEEDVQPLGKISRLTPSRQFYPRDLCVMQEITWLPGLSFLSQPSHYHVEVMGILDQVEVQNIFCTSSSTKKRMRDSVKRLKEAQDLDSRLLVRDRVNTAWVRVSGFGAEDFTTQHDRTYASRDRARSEPGEYDCFAMSSAMYSGEAVLAREPGNELHMRLWNLFKESGRVLGPNHARPSSHLAFDASWLRDLPAVFAQQWCWMHKVLSCQRSDFTQFQLMSWLSAMAFAARKARNPNIQDHGLLQVLLAFALVPEMAQIIPPPIHRFDVAEGYQFDENVSRAIIHGFLRGFGRLSELDTPRNLYETKEEYDERRRDRFEERQSEVVEDFIRNLRGQWPCRQPAIARHLLDKSVTKYIDIRSAGTKLRSSSTHGTTTFFSSDIWVT
;
A
#
# COMPACT_ATOMS: atom_id res chain seq x y z
N MET A 1 33.78 32.43 -1.44
CA MET A 1 32.80 32.08 -2.49
C MET A 1 31.37 32.37 -2.02
N GLU A 2 31.00 32.00 -0.79
CA GLU A 2 29.67 32.26 -0.21
C GLU A 2 29.25 33.74 -0.19
N ALA A 3 30.11 34.65 0.29
CA ALA A 3 29.78 36.08 0.32
C ALA A 3 29.52 36.70 -1.07
N GLN A 4 30.25 36.25 -2.10
CA GLN A 4 30.05 36.73 -3.48
C GLN A 4 28.69 36.25 -4.04
N ALA A 5 28.28 35.02 -3.73
CA ALA A 5 26.98 34.49 -4.11
C ALA A 5 25.85 35.24 -3.39
N THR A 6 25.99 35.54 -2.10
CA THR A 6 25.02 36.37 -1.36
C THR A 6 24.86 37.76 -1.98
N VAL A 7 25.97 38.43 -2.33
CA VAL A 7 25.92 39.75 -2.98
C VAL A 7 25.28 39.67 -4.37
N PHE A 8 25.60 38.63 -5.15
CA PHE A 8 24.98 38.39 -6.46
C PHE A 8 23.46 38.22 -6.34
N GLU A 9 22.98 37.45 -5.36
CA GLU A 9 21.54 37.18 -5.18
C GLU A 9 20.77 38.37 -4.59
N LEU A 10 21.43 39.32 -3.92
CA LEU A 10 20.81 40.60 -3.51
C LEU A 10 20.45 41.49 -4.71
N CYS A 11 21.16 41.35 -5.83
CA CYS A 11 20.93 42.12 -7.06
C CYS A 11 21.14 41.24 -8.32
N VAL A 12 20.40 40.13 -8.40
CA VAL A 12 20.52 39.19 -9.52
C VAL A 12 20.05 39.82 -10.85
N PRO A 13 20.82 39.68 -11.96
CA PRO A 13 20.37 40.16 -13.26
C PRO A 13 19.09 39.46 -13.73
N VAL A 14 18.09 40.22 -14.18
CA VAL A 14 16.77 39.71 -14.61
C VAL A 14 16.86 38.56 -15.63
N PRO A 15 17.66 38.66 -16.73
CA PRO A 15 17.75 37.56 -17.70
C PRO A 15 18.30 36.27 -17.11
N PHE A 16 19.19 36.37 -16.12
CA PHE A 16 19.75 35.20 -15.44
C PHE A 16 18.72 34.54 -14.52
N SER A 17 17.97 35.35 -13.75
CA SER A 17 16.89 34.81 -12.90
C SER A 17 15.79 34.13 -13.73
N GLU A 18 15.39 34.73 -14.85
CA GLU A 18 14.38 34.14 -15.75
C GLU A 18 14.88 32.82 -16.36
N TRP A 19 16.11 32.81 -16.88
CA TRP A 19 16.73 31.58 -17.40
C TRP A 19 16.79 30.47 -16.35
N ARG A 20 17.20 30.78 -15.12
CA ARG A 20 17.31 29.82 -14.01
C ARG A 20 15.94 29.25 -13.62
N ASP A 21 14.95 30.11 -13.45
CA ASP A 21 13.61 29.71 -13.03
C ASP A 21 12.89 28.91 -14.13
N ILE A 22 13.02 29.32 -15.40
CA ILE A 22 12.49 28.58 -16.56
C ILE A 22 13.17 27.21 -16.69
N THR A 23 14.51 27.16 -16.56
CA THR A 23 15.26 25.90 -16.63
C THR A 23 14.82 24.95 -15.52
N THR A 24 14.63 25.47 -14.30
CA THR A 24 14.17 24.68 -13.16
C THR A 24 12.73 24.19 -13.37
N PHE A 25 11.85 25.03 -13.90
CA PHE A 25 10.49 24.64 -14.30
C PHE A 25 10.48 23.53 -15.35
N ILE A 26 11.32 23.64 -16.38
CA ILE A 26 11.42 22.60 -17.41
C ILE A 26 11.91 21.29 -16.78
N LEU A 27 12.94 21.31 -15.94
CA LEU A 27 13.50 20.08 -15.36
C LEU A 27 12.56 19.40 -14.37
N LEU A 28 12.00 20.15 -13.42
CA LEU A 28 11.25 19.58 -12.30
C LEU A 28 9.75 19.46 -12.59
N ASP A 29 9.14 20.47 -13.20
CA ASP A 29 7.69 20.51 -13.37
C ASP A 29 7.26 19.87 -14.68
N ALA A 30 8.00 20.12 -15.78
CA ALA A 30 7.68 19.56 -17.08
C ALA A 30 8.29 18.16 -17.29
N LEU A 31 9.60 18.01 -17.05
CA LEU A 31 10.33 16.75 -17.23
C LEU A 31 10.29 15.82 -16.01
N LYS A 32 9.65 16.26 -14.91
CA LYS A 32 9.46 15.49 -13.68
C LYS A 32 10.76 14.95 -13.06
N CYS A 33 11.88 15.63 -13.27
CA CYS A 33 13.10 15.31 -12.54
C CYS A 33 12.94 15.68 -11.07
N GLN A 34 13.83 15.17 -10.21
CA GLN A 34 13.83 15.48 -8.79
C GLN A 34 15.21 15.93 -8.33
N TYR A 35 15.27 16.66 -7.22
CA TYR A 35 16.53 16.89 -6.53
C TYR A 35 17.01 15.60 -5.85
N GLY A 36 18.31 15.32 -5.91
CA GLY A 36 18.93 14.22 -5.18
C GLY A 36 18.84 14.44 -3.66
N THR A 37 18.85 13.33 -2.91
CA THR A 37 18.75 13.37 -1.45
C THR A 37 20.06 13.82 -0.81
N VAL A 38 20.06 15.03 -0.24
CA VAL A 38 21.14 15.53 0.61
C VAL A 38 20.50 16.07 1.89
N SER A 39 20.98 15.62 3.05
CA SER A 39 20.53 16.13 4.35
C SER A 39 21.15 17.50 4.61
N ILE A 40 20.67 18.53 3.91
CA ILE A 40 20.92 19.91 4.30
C ILE A 40 19.97 20.21 5.47
N GLY A 41 20.47 20.87 6.51
CA GLY A 41 19.74 21.12 7.76
C GLY A 41 18.40 21.85 7.56
N ARG A 42 17.66 22.06 8.66
CA ARG A 42 16.36 22.75 8.60
C ARG A 42 16.51 24.15 8.02
N GLN A 43 15.49 24.62 7.31
CA GLN A 43 15.40 26.01 6.88
C GLN A 43 15.28 26.91 8.11
N GLU A 44 16.26 27.80 8.31
CA GLU A 44 16.30 28.68 9.48
C GLU A 44 16.10 30.16 9.11
N GLN A 45 16.65 30.63 7.98
CA GLN A 45 16.59 32.05 7.61
C GLN A 45 16.71 32.31 6.10
N SER A 46 15.73 33.00 5.51
CA SER A 46 15.79 33.47 4.12
C SER A 46 16.68 34.69 3.98
N LEU A 47 17.45 34.78 2.88
CA LEU A 47 18.17 36.01 2.52
C LEU A 47 17.19 37.17 2.29
N ALA A 48 16.01 36.87 1.73
CA ALA A 48 14.98 37.86 1.43
C ALA A 48 14.41 38.56 2.68
N THR A 49 14.38 37.86 3.81
CA THR A 49 13.79 38.34 5.08
C THR A 49 14.84 38.64 6.15
N TYR A 50 16.14 38.48 5.83
CA TYR A 50 17.20 38.76 6.78
C TYR A 50 17.41 40.27 6.93
N SER A 51 16.99 40.81 8.07
CA SER A 51 16.89 42.26 8.32
C SER A 51 18.16 43.06 8.04
N ALA A 52 19.33 42.48 8.29
CA ALA A 52 20.62 43.16 8.08
C ALA A 52 21.01 43.28 6.59
N LEU A 53 20.40 42.49 5.70
CA LEU A 53 20.72 42.49 4.27
C LEU A 53 19.52 42.84 3.38
N SER A 54 18.30 42.80 3.91
CA SER A 54 17.07 43.01 3.14
C SER A 54 16.98 44.41 2.52
N GLU A 55 17.64 45.41 3.11
CA GLU A 55 17.68 46.78 2.57
C GLU A 55 18.52 46.92 1.29
N PHE A 56 19.50 46.03 1.09
CA PHE A 56 20.36 46.02 -0.10
C PHE A 56 19.75 45.22 -1.25
N ARG A 57 18.59 44.60 -1.04
CA ARG A 57 17.92 43.78 -2.05
C ARG A 57 17.21 44.67 -3.05
N VAL A 58 17.54 44.51 -4.33
CA VAL A 58 16.79 45.16 -5.42
C VAL A 58 15.54 44.34 -5.74
N PRO A 59 14.33 44.92 -5.75
CA PRO A 59 13.11 44.19 -6.12
C PRO A 59 13.20 43.69 -7.57
N SER A 60 13.26 42.38 -7.77
CA SER A 60 13.02 41.78 -9.08
C SER A 60 11.53 41.91 -9.44
N ARG A 61 11.20 42.03 -10.73
CA ARG A 61 9.83 42.22 -11.23
C ARG A 61 8.92 40.98 -11.09
N THR A 62 9.41 39.89 -10.49
CA THR A 62 8.71 38.60 -10.36
C THR A 62 9.12 37.89 -9.06
N ASP A 63 8.20 37.08 -8.51
CA ASP A 63 8.48 36.19 -7.37
C ASP A 63 9.44 35.08 -7.83
N GLN A 64 10.71 35.23 -7.50
CA GLN A 64 11.78 34.32 -7.94
C GLN A 64 11.63 32.94 -7.29
N ARG A 65 11.69 31.89 -8.10
CA ARG A 65 11.56 30.51 -7.62
C ARG A 65 12.78 30.07 -6.83
N ILE A 66 13.97 30.33 -7.36
CA ILE A 66 15.24 29.93 -6.75
C ILE A 66 15.87 31.13 -6.03
N GLY A 67 16.11 30.97 -4.73
CA GLY A 67 16.78 31.96 -3.88
C GLY A 67 17.74 31.32 -2.89
N LEU A 68 18.31 32.13 -1.99
CA LEU A 68 19.19 31.64 -0.91
C LEU A 68 18.43 31.53 0.43
N GLU A 69 18.53 30.35 1.03
CA GLU A 69 18.03 30.05 2.38
C GLU A 69 19.18 29.50 3.22
N SER A 70 19.21 29.88 4.49
CA SER A 70 20.24 29.42 5.42
C SER A 70 19.78 28.23 6.25
N SER A 71 20.68 27.26 6.42
CA SER A 71 20.49 26.06 7.25
C SER A 71 20.78 26.30 8.74
N THR A 72 21.35 27.47 9.08
CA THR A 72 21.74 27.86 10.43
C THR A 72 21.03 29.15 10.85
N LYS A 73 20.87 29.34 12.17
CA LYS A 73 20.20 30.53 12.72
C LYS A 73 21.14 31.74 12.68
N PRO A 74 20.62 32.95 12.40
CA PRO A 74 21.40 34.15 12.59
C PRO A 74 21.75 34.31 14.07
N ASN A 75 22.93 34.87 14.38
CA ASN A 75 23.36 35.09 15.77
C ASN A 75 22.33 35.88 16.60
N MET A 76 21.57 36.78 15.95
CA MET A 76 20.44 37.54 16.54
C MET A 76 19.26 36.70 17.02
N ARG A 77 19.16 35.41 16.65
CA ARG A 77 18.13 34.46 17.11
C ARG A 77 18.69 33.35 17.99
N THR A 78 19.98 33.40 18.31
CA THR A 78 20.63 32.42 19.19
C THR A 78 20.49 32.83 20.66
N HIS A 79 20.65 31.89 21.60
CA HIS A 79 20.62 32.20 23.05
C HIS A 79 21.77 33.11 23.52
N ARG A 80 22.67 33.55 22.61
CA ARG A 80 23.89 34.32 22.91
C ARG A 80 23.71 35.84 22.77
N ILE A 81 22.49 36.34 22.54
CA ILE A 81 22.20 37.76 22.28
C ILE A 81 22.51 38.67 23.48
N MET A 82 22.28 38.19 24.70
CA MET A 82 22.48 38.98 25.91
C MET A 82 23.86 38.71 26.50
N LYS A 83 24.71 39.73 26.55
CA LYS A 83 26.04 39.67 27.16
C LYS A 83 26.14 40.65 28.33
N PRO A 84 26.70 40.24 29.48
CA PRO A 84 26.93 41.15 30.59
C PRO A 84 27.99 42.20 30.19
N VAL A 85 27.70 43.47 30.48
CA VAL A 85 28.55 44.63 30.11
C VAL A 85 29.95 44.61 30.76
N PRO A 86 30.15 44.13 32.00
CA PRO A 86 31.48 44.09 32.60
C PRO A 86 32.40 43.11 31.86
N ASN A 87 33.54 43.60 31.36
CA ASN A 87 34.58 42.85 30.64
C ASN A 87 34.25 42.43 29.19
N LEU A 88 33.25 43.07 28.55
CA LEU A 88 32.88 42.81 27.16
C LEU A 88 33.94 43.34 26.18
N LYS A 89 34.49 42.50 25.31
CA LYS A 89 35.39 42.91 24.21
C LYS A 89 34.59 43.13 22.92
N VAL A 90 35.18 43.87 21.97
CA VAL A 90 34.57 44.10 20.65
C VAL A 90 34.27 42.77 19.95
N ASP A 91 35.18 41.80 20.03
CA ASP A 91 35.01 40.47 19.43
C ASP A 91 33.87 39.64 20.07
N ASP A 92 33.43 39.99 21.29
CA ASP A 92 32.29 39.34 21.96
C ASP A 92 30.93 39.83 21.42
N VAL A 93 30.93 40.96 20.70
CA VAL A 93 29.75 41.59 20.09
C VAL A 93 29.78 41.45 18.56
N CYS A 94 30.92 41.76 17.95
CA CYS A 94 31.17 41.67 16.51
C CYS A 94 31.60 40.26 16.10
N VAL A 95 30.70 39.29 16.25
CA VAL A 95 30.96 37.88 15.90
C VAL A 95 30.85 37.64 14.39
N ASN A 96 31.60 36.65 13.90
CA ASN A 96 31.47 36.18 12.51
C ASN A 96 30.03 35.76 12.18
N ASN A 97 29.59 36.08 10.96
CA ASN A 97 28.28 35.64 10.48
C ASN A 97 28.24 34.10 10.47
N GLY A 98 27.30 33.53 11.22
CA GLY A 98 27.11 32.07 11.32
C GLY A 98 26.12 31.50 10.30
N LEU A 99 25.54 32.34 9.43
CA LEU A 99 24.59 31.91 8.39
C LEU A 99 25.31 31.16 7.28
N GLU A 100 24.91 29.91 7.04
CA GLU A 100 25.35 29.09 5.92
C GLU A 100 24.25 29.10 4.86
N TYR A 101 24.44 29.85 3.77
CA TYR A 101 23.44 29.99 2.70
C TYR A 101 23.57 28.89 1.64
N HIS A 102 22.44 28.32 1.25
CA HIS A 102 22.32 27.36 0.15
C HIS A 102 21.20 27.79 -0.80
N TYR A 103 21.33 27.40 -2.07
CA TYR A 103 20.24 27.60 -3.02
C TYR A 103 19.03 26.74 -2.64
N PHE A 104 17.85 27.34 -2.73
CA PHE A 104 16.60 26.76 -2.32
C PHE A 104 15.51 27.06 -3.34
N ASP A 105 14.76 26.03 -3.70
CA ASP A 105 13.57 26.12 -4.55
C ASP A 105 12.34 26.28 -3.66
N ARG A 106 11.72 27.46 -3.75
CA ARG A 106 10.54 27.82 -2.96
C ARG A 106 9.28 27.10 -3.42
N SER A 107 9.21 26.68 -4.69
CA SER A 107 8.04 26.00 -5.25
C SER A 107 7.87 24.59 -4.65
N CYS A 108 8.97 23.85 -4.52
CA CYS A 108 8.95 22.49 -3.93
C CYS A 108 9.43 22.45 -2.46
N SER A 109 9.83 23.60 -1.90
CA SER A 109 10.34 23.71 -0.52
C SER A 109 11.54 22.79 -0.24
N GLN A 110 12.51 22.75 -1.15
CA GLN A 110 13.70 21.91 -1.06
C GLN A 110 14.97 22.68 -1.44
N TYR A 111 16.11 22.26 -0.88
CA TYR A 111 17.40 22.77 -1.30
C TYR A 111 17.77 22.24 -2.70
N VAL A 112 18.35 23.12 -3.52
CA VAL A 112 18.78 22.81 -4.88
C VAL A 112 20.00 21.90 -4.81
N THR A 113 19.84 20.66 -5.24
CA THR A 113 20.94 19.68 -5.35
C THR A 113 21.07 19.21 -6.80
N ARG A 114 21.84 18.14 -7.04
CA ARG A 114 21.94 17.52 -8.36
C ARG A 114 20.56 17.05 -8.80
N VAL A 115 20.15 17.44 -10.01
CA VAL A 115 18.91 16.98 -10.62
C VAL A 115 19.07 15.54 -11.12
N GLU A 116 18.16 14.67 -10.70
CA GLU A 116 18.07 13.26 -11.07
C GLU A 116 16.84 13.01 -11.94
N VAL A 117 17.03 12.27 -13.03
CA VAL A 117 15.94 11.90 -13.95
C VAL A 117 15.12 10.78 -13.31
N THR A 118 13.82 11.01 -13.14
CA THR A 118 12.89 10.01 -12.60
C THR A 118 12.22 9.18 -13.70
N GLN A 119 11.39 8.23 -13.31
CA GLN A 119 10.52 7.49 -14.23
C GLN A 119 9.16 8.16 -14.43
N ASP A 120 8.86 9.25 -13.72
CA ASP A 120 7.51 9.85 -13.68
C ASP A 120 7.09 10.41 -15.04
N LEU A 121 8.01 11.06 -15.76
CA LEU A 121 7.74 11.50 -17.13
C LEU A 121 7.40 10.31 -18.04
N SER A 122 8.10 9.19 -17.90
CA SER A 122 7.82 7.99 -18.68
C SER A 122 6.43 7.43 -18.33
N GLN A 123 6.01 7.51 -17.07
CA GLN A 123 4.67 7.10 -16.63
C GLN A 123 3.58 8.02 -17.18
N LEU A 124 3.79 9.35 -17.16
CA LEU A 124 2.88 10.34 -17.74
C LEU A 124 2.76 10.20 -19.26
N CYS A 125 3.85 9.83 -19.93
CA CYS A 125 3.87 9.58 -21.37
C CYS A 125 3.49 8.13 -21.75
N THR A 126 3.01 7.32 -20.80
CA THR A 126 2.48 5.98 -21.08
C THR A 126 0.96 6.03 -21.16
N PHE A 127 0.40 5.68 -22.32
CA PHE A 127 -1.04 5.62 -22.51
C PHE A 127 -1.68 4.63 -21.53
N LYS A 128 -2.69 5.10 -20.79
CA LYS A 128 -3.50 4.26 -19.90
C LYS A 128 -4.48 3.44 -20.72
N LEU A 129 -4.62 2.16 -20.42
CA LEU A 129 -5.55 1.26 -21.10
C LEU A 129 -6.90 1.19 -20.36
N PRO A 130 -7.98 0.73 -21.01
CA PRO A 130 -9.24 0.45 -20.31
C PRO A 130 -9.01 -0.49 -19.12
N PRO A 131 -9.82 -0.39 -18.04
CA PRO A 131 -9.63 -1.18 -16.83
C PRO A 131 -9.52 -2.69 -17.06
N GLU A 132 -10.26 -3.24 -18.03
CA GLU A 132 -10.20 -4.68 -18.35
C GLU A 132 -8.86 -5.12 -18.95
N SER A 133 -8.09 -4.17 -19.50
CA SER A 133 -6.82 -4.39 -20.21
C SER A 133 -5.62 -3.80 -19.48
N LYS A 134 -5.79 -3.38 -18.23
CA LYS A 134 -4.74 -2.73 -17.41
C LYS A 134 -3.45 -3.56 -17.29
N VAL A 135 -3.56 -4.90 -17.30
CA VAL A 135 -2.41 -5.82 -17.23
C VAL A 135 -1.43 -5.62 -18.38
N LEU A 136 -1.90 -5.12 -19.54
CA LEU A 136 -1.07 -4.87 -20.72
C LEU A 136 -0.19 -3.61 -20.58
N GLU A 137 -0.50 -2.70 -19.64
CA GLU A 137 0.26 -1.44 -19.48
C GLU A 137 1.75 -1.68 -19.18
N LYS A 138 2.10 -2.82 -18.57
CA LYS A 138 3.51 -3.19 -18.31
C LYS A 138 4.33 -3.40 -19.58
N TYR A 139 3.70 -3.73 -20.70
CA TYR A 139 4.38 -3.83 -22.01
C TYR A 139 4.48 -2.47 -22.69
N LEU A 140 3.56 -1.55 -22.41
CA LEU A 140 3.59 -0.18 -22.93
C LEU A 140 4.65 0.67 -22.21
N PHE A 141 4.80 0.50 -20.89
CA PHE A 141 5.74 1.25 -20.06
C PHE A 141 7.20 0.90 -20.38
N ARG A 142 7.88 1.81 -21.06
CA ARG A 142 9.24 1.62 -21.59
C ARG A 142 10.10 2.84 -21.29
N PRO A 143 10.64 2.96 -20.06
CA PRO A 143 11.43 4.10 -19.64
C PRO A 143 12.75 4.18 -20.41
N GLY A 144 13.42 5.34 -20.39
CA GLY A 144 14.67 5.56 -21.13
C GLY A 144 15.79 4.55 -20.80
N MET A 145 15.80 4.00 -19.59
CA MET A 145 16.76 2.96 -19.16
C MET A 145 16.44 1.55 -19.70
N CYS A 146 15.20 1.32 -20.14
CA CYS A 146 14.75 0.06 -20.73
C CYS A 146 13.91 0.34 -21.99
N PRO A 147 14.53 0.89 -23.06
CA PRO A 147 13.80 1.39 -24.21
C PRO A 147 13.11 0.27 -25.00
N ALA A 148 13.65 -0.95 -24.97
CA ALA A 148 13.08 -2.11 -25.65
C ALA A 148 11.87 -2.72 -24.92
N GLY A 149 11.66 -2.37 -23.64
CA GLY A 149 10.63 -2.97 -22.80
C GLY A 149 10.88 -4.45 -22.46
N PRO A 150 9.82 -5.15 -21.99
CA PRO A 150 9.88 -6.59 -21.78
C PRO A 150 10.27 -7.33 -23.07
N ALA A 151 11.04 -8.42 -22.93
CA ALA A 151 11.42 -9.25 -24.07
C ALA A 151 10.18 -9.84 -24.77
N PRO A 152 10.22 -10.11 -26.09
CA PRO A 152 9.07 -10.67 -26.82
C PRO A 152 8.50 -11.97 -26.20
N ASN A 153 9.38 -12.82 -25.66
CA ASN A 153 9.00 -14.07 -25.01
C ASN A 153 8.22 -13.86 -23.69
N ALA A 154 8.24 -12.67 -23.09
CA ALA A 154 7.50 -12.38 -21.88
C ALA A 154 5.99 -12.48 -22.09
N ALA A 155 5.47 -12.07 -23.25
CA ALA A 155 4.06 -12.24 -23.59
C ALA A 155 3.68 -13.73 -23.71
N ILE A 156 4.60 -14.57 -24.21
CA ILE A 156 4.41 -16.02 -24.32
C ILE A 156 4.45 -16.69 -22.94
N ALA A 157 5.34 -16.26 -22.05
CA ALA A 157 5.42 -16.77 -20.68
C ALA A 157 4.19 -16.37 -19.85
N ASN A 158 3.67 -15.15 -20.06
CA ASN A 158 2.55 -14.59 -19.30
C ASN A 158 1.20 -14.77 -20.02
N GLN A 159 0.99 -15.88 -20.74
CA GLN A 159 -0.28 -16.15 -21.42
C GLN A 159 -1.47 -16.30 -20.45
N ALA A 160 -1.21 -16.73 -19.21
CA ALA A 160 -2.22 -16.83 -18.16
C ALA A 160 -2.82 -15.47 -17.75
N GLU A 161 -2.14 -14.37 -18.07
CA GLU A 161 -2.61 -13.00 -17.78
C GLU A 161 -3.45 -12.39 -18.92
N CYS A 162 -3.72 -13.15 -20.00
CA CYS A 162 -4.53 -12.68 -21.12
C CYS A 162 -5.93 -12.25 -20.63
N PRO A 163 -6.35 -10.99 -20.84
CA PRO A 163 -7.69 -10.54 -20.49
C PRO A 163 -8.77 -11.42 -21.17
N PRO A 164 -9.90 -11.70 -20.48
CA PRO A 164 -10.89 -12.67 -20.96
C PRO A 164 -11.62 -12.24 -22.25
N HIS A 165 -11.59 -10.95 -22.59
CA HIS A 165 -12.21 -10.40 -23.79
C HIS A 165 -11.27 -10.38 -25.02
N LEU A 166 -10.00 -10.78 -24.85
CA LEU A 166 -9.00 -10.88 -25.91
C LEU A 166 -8.76 -12.35 -26.26
N SER A 167 -8.60 -12.65 -27.55
CA SER A 167 -8.08 -13.95 -27.95
C SER A 167 -6.59 -14.05 -27.62
N MET A 168 -6.08 -15.27 -27.46
CA MET A 168 -4.65 -15.48 -27.21
C MET A 168 -3.76 -14.92 -28.34
N GLU A 169 -4.25 -14.97 -29.57
CA GLU A 169 -3.57 -14.42 -30.74
C GLU A 169 -3.58 -12.89 -30.73
N GLU A 170 -4.71 -12.27 -30.37
CA GLU A 170 -4.84 -10.82 -30.24
C GLU A 170 -3.96 -10.28 -29.10
N TYR A 171 -3.91 -10.97 -27.96
CA TYR A 171 -3.01 -10.65 -26.84
C TYR A 171 -1.53 -10.65 -27.24
N LYS A 172 -1.10 -11.71 -27.95
CA LYS A 172 0.27 -11.80 -28.47
C LYS A 172 0.56 -10.71 -29.51
N GLY A 173 -0.40 -10.43 -30.38
CA GLY A 173 -0.32 -9.36 -31.38
C GLY A 173 -0.12 -7.99 -30.73
N LEU A 174 -0.94 -7.64 -29.73
CA LEU A 174 -0.85 -6.36 -29.00
C LEU A 174 0.50 -6.20 -28.31
N CYS A 175 0.96 -7.23 -27.58
CA CYS A 175 2.25 -7.18 -26.91
C CYS A 175 3.42 -7.05 -27.92
N SER A 176 3.28 -7.65 -29.10
CA SER A 176 4.32 -7.63 -30.14
C SER A 176 4.47 -6.26 -30.81
N ILE A 177 3.41 -5.45 -30.94
CA ILE A 177 3.47 -4.10 -31.53
C ILE A 177 4.51 -3.21 -30.81
N VAL A 178 4.60 -3.36 -29.49
CA VAL A 178 5.51 -2.60 -28.62
C VAL A 178 6.81 -3.34 -28.29
N ALA A 179 6.99 -4.57 -28.77
CA ALA A 179 8.20 -5.32 -28.47
C ALA A 179 9.39 -4.81 -29.31
N GLY A 180 10.45 -4.36 -28.64
CA GLY A 180 11.70 -3.93 -29.28
C GLY A 180 11.60 -2.55 -29.94
N ASN A 181 12.35 -1.58 -29.42
CA ASN A 181 12.26 -0.19 -29.87
C ASN A 181 12.60 0.01 -31.37
N LYS A 182 13.53 -0.77 -31.92
CA LYS A 182 13.98 -0.62 -33.32
C LYS A 182 13.06 -1.25 -34.38
N ILE A 183 12.06 -2.04 -33.95
CA ILE A 183 11.20 -2.82 -34.86
C ILE A 183 9.71 -2.45 -34.76
N GLN A 184 9.38 -1.41 -34.00
CA GLN A 184 7.98 -1.03 -33.72
C GLN A 184 7.19 -0.73 -35.00
N TRP A 185 7.78 -0.01 -35.94
CA TRP A 185 7.11 0.31 -37.22
C TRP A 185 6.94 -0.92 -38.11
N GLN A 186 7.91 -1.84 -38.11
CA GLN A 186 7.79 -3.12 -38.81
C GLN A 186 6.67 -3.96 -38.20
N ASN A 187 6.52 -3.96 -36.87
CA ASN A 187 5.41 -4.65 -36.20
C ASN A 187 4.05 -3.99 -36.52
N ILE A 188 4.00 -2.65 -36.62
CA ILE A 188 2.79 -1.94 -37.09
C ILE A 188 2.47 -2.33 -38.54
N LEU A 189 3.46 -2.35 -39.43
CA LEU A 189 3.28 -2.77 -40.82
C LEU A 189 2.75 -4.21 -40.91
N LEU A 190 3.31 -5.12 -40.11
CA LEU A 190 2.86 -6.50 -40.03
C LEU A 190 1.37 -6.59 -39.65
N GLN A 191 0.94 -5.83 -38.64
CA GLN A 191 -0.46 -5.81 -38.20
C GLN A 191 -1.40 -5.12 -39.20
N LEU A 192 -0.91 -4.20 -40.03
CA LEU A 192 -1.70 -3.63 -41.13
C LEU A 192 -1.89 -4.63 -42.27
N ALA A 193 -0.82 -5.35 -42.63
CA ALA A 193 -0.83 -6.32 -43.73
C ALA A 193 -1.58 -7.61 -43.36
N MET A 194 -1.31 -8.16 -42.18
CA MET A 194 -1.91 -9.40 -41.64
C MET A 194 -2.42 -9.14 -40.22
N PRO A 195 -3.61 -8.55 -40.07
CA PRO A 195 -4.12 -8.15 -38.75
C PRO A 195 -4.42 -9.36 -37.88
N SER A 196 -3.69 -9.47 -36.76
CA SER A 196 -4.05 -10.36 -35.66
C SER A 196 -4.72 -9.59 -34.50
N VAL A 197 -4.70 -8.25 -34.57
CA VAL A 197 -5.32 -7.34 -33.61
C VAL A 197 -6.51 -6.59 -34.21
N ASN A 198 -7.49 -6.26 -33.38
CA ASN A 198 -8.64 -5.46 -33.81
C ASN A 198 -8.39 -3.95 -33.61
N PHE A 199 -8.17 -3.22 -34.71
CA PHE A 199 -7.96 -1.76 -34.68
C PHE A 199 -9.19 -0.94 -34.25
N ARG A 200 -10.39 -1.54 -34.16
CA ARG A 200 -11.59 -0.86 -33.64
C ARG A 200 -11.55 -0.68 -32.12
N ARG A 201 -10.72 -1.45 -31.43
CA ARG A 201 -10.59 -1.44 -29.97
C ARG A 201 -9.70 -0.29 -29.50
N ALA A 202 -10.07 0.30 -28.37
CA ALA A 202 -9.33 1.42 -27.79
C ALA A 202 -7.92 1.00 -27.34
N GLU A 203 -7.76 -0.23 -26.83
CA GLU A 203 -6.49 -0.81 -26.44
C GLU A 203 -5.48 -0.83 -27.58
N THR A 204 -5.92 -1.32 -28.74
CA THR A 204 -5.11 -1.43 -29.95
C THR A 204 -4.64 -0.06 -30.39
N GLY A 205 -5.56 0.92 -30.45
CA GLY A 205 -5.20 2.27 -30.83
C GLY A 205 -4.19 2.89 -29.87
N ARG A 206 -4.38 2.77 -28.56
CA ARG A 206 -3.44 3.28 -27.55
C ARG A 206 -2.08 2.60 -27.62
N THR A 207 -2.04 1.30 -27.88
CA THR A 207 -0.80 0.52 -28.05
C THR A 207 -0.01 0.96 -29.30
N VAL A 208 -0.70 1.17 -30.42
CA VAL A 208 -0.09 1.65 -31.66
C VAL A 208 0.40 3.09 -31.51
N LEU A 209 -0.39 3.98 -30.90
CA LEU A 209 0.02 5.36 -30.62
C LEU A 209 1.23 5.40 -29.67
N GLN A 210 1.26 4.56 -28.63
CA GLN A 210 2.44 4.41 -27.76
C GLN A 210 3.66 4.00 -28.58
N ALA A 211 3.50 3.03 -29.49
CA ALA A 211 4.59 2.54 -30.31
C ALA A 211 5.14 3.62 -31.27
N MET A 212 4.25 4.41 -31.87
CA MET A 212 4.59 5.44 -32.85
C MET A 212 5.23 6.70 -32.25
N TYR A 213 4.74 7.16 -31.09
CA TYR A 213 5.20 8.43 -30.50
C TYR A 213 6.41 8.27 -29.57
N GLN A 214 6.80 7.04 -29.24
CA GLN A 214 8.00 6.78 -28.46
C GLN A 214 9.25 6.94 -29.34
N ALA A 215 10.08 7.93 -29.05
CA ALA A 215 11.28 8.24 -29.85
C ALA A 215 12.44 7.24 -29.63
N GLY A 216 12.60 6.75 -28.40
CA GLY A 216 13.72 5.88 -28.04
C GLY A 216 15.07 6.63 -27.96
N PRO A 217 16.18 5.89 -27.73
CA PRO A 217 17.51 6.47 -27.58
C PRO A 217 18.01 7.18 -28.85
N PRO A 218 19.02 8.07 -28.75
CA PRO A 218 19.70 8.62 -29.92
C PRO A 218 20.30 7.49 -30.78
N ASP A 219 20.25 7.67 -32.10
CA ASP A 219 20.96 6.80 -33.03
C ASP A 219 22.43 7.24 -33.15
N HIS A 220 23.32 6.30 -33.47
CA HIS A 220 24.76 6.55 -33.56
C HIS A 220 25.11 7.50 -34.72
N LYS A 221 24.21 7.67 -35.69
CA LYS A 221 24.44 8.43 -36.93
C LYS A 221 24.24 9.95 -36.83
N LYS A 222 24.06 10.53 -35.62
CA LYS A 222 23.76 11.97 -35.41
C LYS A 222 22.62 12.49 -36.31
N THR A 223 21.67 11.63 -36.69
CA THR A 223 20.48 12.01 -37.45
C THR A 223 19.41 12.58 -36.50
N THR A 224 18.44 13.31 -37.05
CA THR A 224 17.26 13.76 -36.31
C THR A 224 16.36 12.59 -35.91
N LEU A 225 16.39 11.49 -36.66
CA LEU A 225 15.66 10.26 -36.38
C LEU A 225 16.30 9.50 -35.21
N ARG A 226 15.49 9.24 -34.18
CA ARG A 226 15.88 8.40 -33.04
C ARG A 226 15.76 6.92 -33.39
N GLN A 227 16.28 6.04 -32.52
CA GLN A 227 16.34 4.60 -32.80
C GLN A 227 14.97 3.96 -33.05
N SER A 228 13.86 4.48 -32.52
CA SER A 228 12.53 3.94 -32.82
C SER A 228 11.98 4.37 -34.17
N HIS A 229 12.52 5.42 -34.78
CA HIS A 229 12.07 5.99 -36.05
C HIS A 229 13.05 5.80 -37.19
N TRP A 230 14.19 5.14 -36.95
CA TRP A 230 15.27 4.99 -37.93
C TRP A 230 14.81 4.42 -39.28
N ILE A 231 13.89 3.45 -39.26
CA ILE A 231 13.38 2.78 -40.45
C ILE A 231 12.53 3.70 -41.34
N LEU A 232 12.00 4.80 -40.78
CA LEU A 232 11.25 5.80 -41.55
C LEU A 232 12.13 6.63 -42.49
N GLY A 233 13.46 6.57 -42.31
CA GLY A 233 14.42 7.07 -43.29
C GLY A 233 14.56 6.18 -44.54
N CYS A 234 13.94 4.99 -44.56
CA CYS A 234 13.94 4.10 -45.70
C CYS A 234 12.71 4.34 -46.59
N ALA A 235 12.90 5.01 -47.73
CA ALA A 235 11.83 5.31 -48.69
C ALA A 235 11.02 4.06 -49.10
N LYS A 236 11.68 2.92 -49.35
CA LYS A 236 11.02 1.65 -49.70
C LYS A 236 10.06 1.16 -48.62
N PHE A 237 10.47 1.27 -47.35
CA PHE A 237 9.62 0.86 -46.22
C PHE A 237 8.40 1.77 -46.10
N CYS A 238 8.61 3.09 -46.18
CA CYS A 238 7.52 4.06 -46.10
C CYS A 238 6.54 3.94 -47.28
N ALA A 239 7.03 3.66 -48.50
CA ALA A 239 6.19 3.40 -49.65
C ALA A 239 5.30 2.16 -49.46
N GLU A 240 5.83 1.06 -48.92
CA GLU A 240 5.02 -0.12 -48.60
C GLU A 240 4.02 0.15 -47.48
N LEU A 241 4.41 0.92 -46.46
CA LEU A 241 3.55 1.25 -45.34
C LEU A 241 2.32 2.07 -45.76
N VAL A 242 2.46 3.05 -46.67
CA VAL A 242 1.29 3.79 -47.17
C VAL A 242 0.35 2.91 -48.01
N VAL A 243 0.88 1.94 -48.76
CA VAL A 243 0.07 0.95 -49.48
C VAL A 243 -0.78 0.14 -48.51
N GLN A 244 -0.18 -0.38 -47.43
CA GLN A 244 -0.91 -1.14 -46.42
C GLN A 244 -1.92 -0.28 -45.64
N LEU A 245 -1.62 0.99 -45.37
CA LEU A 245 -2.58 1.95 -44.78
C LEU A 245 -3.79 2.18 -45.71
N ARG A 246 -3.56 2.36 -47.01
CA ARG A 246 -4.63 2.48 -48.02
C ARG A 246 -5.51 1.23 -48.06
N LEU A 247 -4.92 0.03 -48.09
CA LEU A 247 -5.66 -1.23 -48.07
C LEU A 247 -6.46 -1.41 -46.78
N ALA A 248 -5.87 -1.10 -45.62
CA ALA A 248 -6.55 -1.17 -44.33
C ALA A 248 -7.74 -0.20 -44.25
N THR A 249 -7.58 1.02 -44.77
CA THR A 249 -8.64 2.03 -44.81
C THR A 249 -9.78 1.61 -45.74
N ARG A 250 -9.48 1.00 -46.90
CA ARG A 250 -10.51 0.47 -47.82
C ARG A 250 -11.38 -0.60 -47.16
N ARG A 251 -10.81 -1.47 -46.32
CA ARG A 251 -11.58 -2.51 -45.57
C ARG A 251 -12.61 -1.91 -44.62
N ILE A 252 -12.36 -0.73 -44.06
CA ILE A 252 -13.25 -0.07 -43.10
C ILE A 252 -14.10 1.05 -43.70
N LYS A 253 -13.83 1.49 -44.94
CA LYS A 253 -14.41 2.70 -45.57
C LYS A 253 -15.94 2.82 -45.48
N GLN A 254 -16.68 1.71 -45.48
CA GLN A 254 -18.16 1.73 -45.38
C GLN A 254 -18.70 1.60 -43.96
N ASN A 255 -17.84 1.44 -42.96
CA ASN A 255 -18.22 1.21 -41.57
C ASN A 255 -17.69 2.32 -40.65
N TRP A 256 -18.53 3.34 -40.42
CA TRP A 256 -18.22 4.48 -39.55
C TRP A 256 -17.97 4.10 -38.08
N GLU A 257 -18.45 2.93 -37.62
CA GLU A 257 -18.15 2.40 -36.29
C GLU A 257 -16.68 1.96 -36.13
N SER A 258 -15.88 2.06 -37.20
CA SER A 258 -14.43 1.84 -37.19
C SER A 258 -13.64 3.16 -37.09
N ALA A 259 -14.27 4.24 -36.60
CA ALA A 259 -13.65 5.55 -36.37
C ALA A 259 -12.28 5.47 -35.67
N GLN A 260 -12.19 4.69 -34.59
CA GLN A 260 -10.95 4.46 -33.85
C GLN A 260 -9.81 3.92 -34.73
N ALA A 261 -10.11 3.01 -35.67
CA ALA A 261 -9.10 2.45 -36.58
C ALA A 261 -8.60 3.53 -37.57
N LEU A 262 -9.52 4.32 -38.13
CA LEU A 262 -9.15 5.41 -39.04
C LEU A 262 -8.29 6.47 -38.33
N ALA A 263 -8.60 6.79 -37.08
CA ALA A 263 -7.81 7.70 -36.25
C ALA A 263 -6.35 7.24 -36.09
N VAL A 264 -6.14 5.94 -35.91
CA VAL A 264 -4.80 5.33 -35.80
C VAL A 264 -4.07 5.41 -37.15
N PHE A 265 -4.75 5.13 -38.26
CA PHE A 265 -4.15 5.21 -39.59
C PHE A 265 -3.74 6.63 -39.98
N ILE A 266 -4.58 7.63 -39.68
CA ILE A 266 -4.27 9.05 -39.88
C ILE A 266 -3.09 9.47 -38.99
N SER A 267 -3.06 9.04 -37.73
CA SER A 267 -1.94 9.32 -36.83
C SER A 267 -0.63 8.70 -37.35
N ALA A 268 -0.68 7.50 -37.91
CA ALA A 268 0.48 6.84 -38.51
C ALA A 268 0.98 7.61 -39.73
N ALA A 269 0.06 7.98 -40.64
CA ALA A 269 0.39 8.73 -41.85
C ALA A 269 0.97 10.12 -41.55
N THR A 270 0.35 10.91 -40.67
CA THR A 270 0.87 12.22 -40.26
C THR A 270 2.25 12.11 -39.62
N ARG A 271 2.48 11.06 -38.81
CA ARG A 271 3.78 10.83 -38.18
C ARG A 271 4.87 10.45 -39.18
N VAL A 272 4.57 9.62 -40.17
CA VAL A 272 5.53 9.26 -41.22
C VAL A 272 5.80 10.45 -42.12
N LEU A 273 4.77 11.23 -42.50
CA LEU A 273 4.92 12.44 -43.31
C LEU A 273 5.91 13.44 -42.68
N SER A 274 5.83 13.63 -41.36
CA SER A 274 6.72 14.53 -40.58
C SER A 274 8.17 14.02 -40.45
N LEU A 275 8.40 12.70 -40.57
CA LEU A 275 9.71 12.08 -40.31
C LEU A 275 10.42 11.54 -41.56
N CYS A 276 9.68 11.29 -42.65
CA CYS A 276 10.23 10.84 -43.91
C CYS A 276 10.92 12.00 -44.63
N GLY A 277 12.07 11.75 -45.24
CA GLY A 277 12.83 12.77 -45.99
C GLY A 277 12.71 12.65 -47.51
N ASP A 278 11.88 11.74 -48.03
CA ASP A 278 11.71 11.49 -49.46
C ASP A 278 10.41 12.17 -49.95
N GLU A 279 10.54 13.16 -50.83
CA GLU A 279 9.42 13.98 -51.30
C GLU A 279 8.33 13.17 -52.03
N GLN A 280 8.70 12.17 -52.84
CA GLN A 280 7.72 11.36 -53.58
C GLN A 280 6.89 10.48 -52.63
N VAL A 281 7.55 9.96 -51.59
CA VAL A 281 6.87 9.22 -50.53
C VAL A 281 5.97 10.14 -49.71
N GLN A 282 6.45 11.35 -49.36
CA GLN A 282 5.63 12.34 -48.64
C GLN A 282 4.37 12.70 -49.41
N ASP A 283 4.45 12.90 -50.73
CA ASP A 283 3.28 13.16 -51.58
C ASP A 283 2.26 12.01 -51.54
N SER A 284 2.73 10.76 -51.55
CA SER A 284 1.85 9.58 -51.42
C SER A 284 1.11 9.55 -50.07
N TYR A 285 1.75 9.99 -48.98
CA TYR A 285 1.09 10.13 -47.68
C TYR A 285 0.12 11.31 -47.63
N PHE A 286 0.45 12.42 -48.30
CA PHE A 286 -0.44 13.57 -48.41
C PHE A 286 -1.73 13.22 -49.18
N GLU A 287 -1.61 12.46 -50.28
CA GLU A 287 -2.76 11.89 -51.00
C GLU A 287 -3.59 10.94 -50.12
N PHE A 288 -2.93 10.03 -49.41
CA PHE A 288 -3.62 9.14 -48.48
C PHE A 288 -4.42 9.91 -47.41
N LEU A 289 -3.84 10.99 -46.85
CA LEU A 289 -4.54 11.84 -45.89
C LEU A 289 -5.76 12.54 -46.51
N ALA A 290 -5.72 12.89 -47.80
CA ALA A 290 -6.89 13.40 -48.51
C ALA A 290 -7.98 12.32 -48.67
N GLU A 291 -7.61 11.08 -49.02
CA GLU A 291 -8.56 9.94 -49.08
C GLU A 291 -9.20 9.64 -47.70
N ALA A 292 -8.39 9.68 -46.64
CA ALA A 292 -8.84 9.47 -45.26
C ALA A 292 -9.74 10.61 -44.78
N ARG A 293 -9.43 11.85 -45.15
CA ARG A 293 -10.25 13.04 -44.88
C ARG A 293 -11.63 12.90 -45.48
N GLN A 294 -11.70 12.55 -46.77
CA GLN A 294 -12.98 12.34 -47.44
C GLN A 294 -13.77 11.22 -46.77
N THR A 295 -13.12 10.11 -46.42
CA THR A 295 -13.77 9.00 -45.72
C THR A 295 -14.36 9.43 -44.37
N ALA A 296 -13.61 10.17 -43.56
CA ALA A 296 -14.09 10.69 -42.27
C ALA A 296 -15.23 11.71 -42.45
N PHE A 297 -15.13 12.56 -43.47
CA PHE A 297 -16.15 13.56 -43.78
C PHE A 297 -17.46 12.93 -44.28
N ASP A 298 -17.38 11.92 -45.16
CA ASP A 298 -18.52 11.11 -45.59
C ASP A 298 -19.20 10.41 -44.39
N TRP A 299 -18.41 9.92 -43.44
CA TRP A 299 -18.95 9.34 -42.19
C TRP A 299 -19.66 10.38 -41.34
N LEU A 300 -19.07 11.58 -41.19
CA LEU A 300 -19.69 12.67 -40.45
C LEU A 300 -21.05 13.04 -41.02
N ALA A 301 -21.15 13.17 -42.35
CA ALA A 301 -22.40 13.44 -43.06
C ALA A 301 -23.43 12.31 -42.83
N LYS A 302 -23.02 11.04 -42.95
CA LYS A 302 -23.90 9.87 -42.71
C LYS A 302 -24.45 9.84 -41.28
N VAL A 303 -23.61 10.10 -40.26
CA VAL A 303 -24.05 10.08 -38.86
C VAL A 303 -24.97 11.26 -38.54
N ARG A 304 -24.68 12.46 -39.07
CA ARG A 304 -25.56 13.63 -38.91
C ARG A 304 -26.93 13.46 -39.60
N ALA A 305 -26.95 12.84 -40.77
CA ALA A 305 -28.21 12.50 -41.44
C ALA A 305 -29.05 11.52 -40.60
N LYS A 306 -28.42 10.55 -39.90
CA LYS A 306 -29.11 9.67 -38.96
C LYS A 306 -29.68 10.41 -37.75
N ASP A 307 -28.92 11.32 -37.16
CA ASP A 307 -29.36 12.15 -36.02
C ASP A 307 -30.67 12.89 -36.37
N THR A 308 -30.67 13.58 -37.53
CA THR A 308 -31.85 14.32 -38.05
C THR A 308 -33.07 13.43 -38.29
N CYS A 309 -32.87 12.19 -38.76
CA CYS A 309 -33.97 11.23 -38.99
C CYS A 309 -34.46 10.54 -37.70
N SER A 310 -33.59 10.43 -36.68
CA SER A 310 -33.87 9.73 -35.41
C SER A 310 -34.67 10.55 -34.39
N ALA A 311 -34.89 11.85 -34.66
CA ALA A 311 -35.71 12.75 -33.84
C ALA A 311 -37.14 12.22 -33.57
N ASN A 312 -37.60 11.23 -34.36
CA ASN A 312 -38.91 10.57 -34.21
C ASN A 312 -38.86 9.13 -33.65
N SER A 313 -37.69 8.53 -33.42
CA SER A 313 -37.55 7.06 -33.19
C SER A 313 -36.96 6.63 -31.85
N GLY A 314 -36.64 7.55 -30.93
CA GLY A 314 -36.26 7.21 -29.55
C GLY A 314 -34.87 6.57 -29.36
N GLU A 315 -33.97 6.66 -30.35
CA GLU A 315 -32.53 6.38 -30.13
C GLU A 315 -31.90 7.48 -29.25
N PRO A 316 -30.86 7.17 -28.46
CA PRO A 316 -30.24 8.17 -27.59
C PRO A 316 -29.45 9.21 -28.42
N GLU A 317 -30.09 10.34 -28.74
CA GLU A 317 -29.55 11.53 -29.43
C GLU A 317 -28.14 11.93 -28.93
N MET A 318 -27.86 11.78 -27.63
CA MET A 318 -26.54 12.06 -27.04
C MET A 318 -25.42 11.16 -27.56
N GLU A 319 -25.70 9.89 -27.88
CA GLU A 319 -24.68 8.96 -28.38
C GLU A 319 -24.28 9.30 -29.83
N LEU A 320 -25.26 9.63 -30.68
CA LEU A 320 -25.00 10.08 -32.05
C LEU A 320 -24.21 11.39 -32.09
N LYS A 321 -24.56 12.36 -31.23
CA LYS A 321 -23.77 13.60 -31.07
C LYS A 321 -22.33 13.31 -30.64
N ALA A 322 -22.13 12.45 -29.64
CA ALA A 322 -20.79 12.07 -29.21
C ALA A 322 -19.98 11.40 -30.34
N ARG A 323 -20.63 10.57 -31.17
CA ARG A 323 -20.01 9.96 -32.37
C ARG A 323 -19.70 10.97 -33.46
N SER A 324 -20.57 11.94 -33.72
CA SER A 324 -20.29 13.04 -34.66
C SER A 324 -19.08 13.85 -34.23
N ALA A 325 -18.96 14.19 -32.93
CA ALA A 325 -17.79 14.89 -32.41
C ALA A 325 -16.50 14.08 -32.58
N GLU A 326 -16.53 12.77 -32.30
CA GLU A 326 -15.38 11.88 -32.49
C GLU A 326 -14.92 11.84 -33.95
N ILE A 327 -15.85 11.62 -34.89
CA ILE A 327 -15.54 11.56 -36.33
C ILE A 327 -15.05 12.91 -36.85
N ALA A 328 -15.65 14.02 -36.40
CA ALA A 328 -15.20 15.36 -36.76
C ALA A 328 -13.77 15.63 -36.28
N LEU A 329 -13.42 15.24 -35.05
CA LEU A 329 -12.04 15.31 -34.55
C LEU A 329 -11.07 14.49 -35.40
N ILE A 330 -11.47 13.28 -35.82
CA ILE A 330 -10.67 12.44 -36.73
C ILE A 330 -10.47 13.13 -38.07
N CYS A 331 -11.51 13.77 -38.62
CA CYS A 331 -11.40 14.54 -39.86
C CYS A 331 -10.42 15.72 -39.68
N THR A 332 -10.53 16.49 -38.60
CA THR A 332 -9.58 17.60 -38.31
C THR A 332 -8.14 17.11 -38.18
N ALA A 333 -7.91 15.91 -37.63
CA ALA A 333 -6.56 15.35 -37.48
C ALA A 333 -5.83 15.12 -38.82
N THR A 334 -6.56 15.02 -39.94
CA THR A 334 -5.96 14.89 -41.29
C THR A 334 -5.26 16.17 -41.78
N PHE A 335 -5.50 17.29 -41.11
CA PHE A 335 -4.89 18.60 -41.42
C PHE A 335 -3.68 18.90 -40.54
N ASP A 336 -3.35 18.06 -39.56
CA ASP A 336 -2.19 18.24 -38.66
C ASP A 336 -0.89 17.83 -39.36
N VAL A 337 -0.52 18.59 -40.40
CA VAL A 337 0.66 18.42 -41.24
C VAL A 337 1.65 19.59 -41.08
N GLU A 338 2.86 19.46 -41.62
CA GLU A 338 3.93 20.50 -41.56
C GLU A 338 3.60 21.73 -42.43
N GLU A 339 4.25 22.87 -42.17
CA GLU A 339 3.89 24.19 -42.74
C GLU A 339 3.74 24.25 -44.28
N PRO A 340 4.63 23.65 -45.11
CA PRO A 340 4.50 23.73 -46.57
C PRO A 340 3.21 23.08 -47.09
N TYR A 341 2.84 21.93 -46.50
CA TYR A 341 1.61 21.21 -46.84
C TYR A 341 0.38 21.86 -46.22
N PHE A 342 0.53 22.42 -45.02
CA PHE A 342 -0.55 23.05 -44.28
C PHE A 342 -1.09 24.29 -45.00
N GLU A 343 -0.21 25.19 -45.46
CA GLU A 343 -0.67 26.35 -46.25
C GLU A 343 -1.34 25.93 -47.56
N ARG A 344 -0.79 24.93 -48.25
CA ARG A 344 -1.38 24.40 -49.49
C ARG A 344 -2.79 23.86 -49.27
N LEU A 345 -3.03 23.14 -48.18
CA LEU A 345 -4.35 22.61 -47.80
C LEU A 345 -5.37 23.72 -47.50
N LEU A 346 -4.95 24.79 -46.82
CA LEU A 346 -5.88 25.87 -46.45
C LEU A 346 -6.18 26.82 -47.62
N ARG A 347 -5.32 26.87 -48.64
CA ARG A 347 -5.60 27.61 -49.89
C ARG A 347 -6.59 26.88 -50.79
N ASP A 348 -6.66 25.56 -50.70
CA ASP A 348 -7.68 24.76 -51.37
C ASP A 348 -9.04 24.98 -50.68
N GLU A 349 -10.00 25.52 -51.42
CA GLU A 349 -11.30 25.94 -50.86
C GLU A 349 -12.11 24.76 -50.33
N GLU A 350 -12.03 23.61 -50.98
CA GLU A 350 -12.73 22.39 -50.56
C GLU A 350 -12.17 21.87 -49.23
N SER A 351 -10.86 21.70 -49.14
CA SER A 351 -10.17 21.29 -47.91
C SER A 351 -10.39 22.27 -46.76
N ALA A 352 -10.33 23.58 -47.02
CA ALA A 352 -10.60 24.60 -46.01
C ALA A 352 -12.06 24.54 -45.51
N SER A 353 -13.02 24.31 -46.40
CA SER A 353 -14.43 24.14 -46.05
C SER A 353 -14.64 22.90 -45.18
N ILE A 354 -14.05 21.75 -45.54
CA ILE A 354 -14.14 20.51 -44.76
C ILE A 354 -13.58 20.71 -43.34
N LEU A 355 -12.45 21.42 -43.20
CA LEU A 355 -11.87 21.74 -41.90
C LEU A 355 -12.83 22.58 -41.06
N LEU A 356 -13.38 23.66 -41.62
CA LEU A 356 -14.30 24.57 -40.92
C LEU A 356 -15.58 23.85 -40.50
N GLN A 357 -16.18 23.04 -41.39
CA GLN A 357 -17.35 22.23 -41.07
C GLN A 357 -17.09 21.23 -39.96
N SER A 358 -15.92 20.56 -40.00
CA SER A 358 -15.52 19.64 -38.93
C SER A 358 -15.32 20.38 -37.61
N CYS A 359 -14.74 21.58 -37.63
CA CYS A 359 -14.54 22.39 -36.43
C CYS A 359 -15.87 22.86 -35.83
N ILE A 360 -16.82 23.31 -36.66
CA ILE A 360 -18.19 23.62 -36.23
C ILE A 360 -18.82 22.37 -35.60
N ALA A 361 -18.74 21.22 -36.27
CA ALA A 361 -19.30 19.97 -35.75
C ALA A 361 -18.74 19.57 -34.38
N VAL A 362 -17.44 19.76 -34.15
CA VAL A 362 -16.84 19.55 -32.84
C VAL A 362 -17.43 20.52 -31.81
N GLN A 363 -17.50 21.81 -32.13
CA GLN A 363 -18.02 22.82 -31.18
C GLN A 363 -19.49 22.56 -30.79
N GLU A 364 -20.30 22.10 -31.73
CA GLU A 364 -21.72 21.82 -31.50
C GLU A 364 -21.94 20.52 -30.71
N CYS A 365 -21.25 19.45 -31.10
CA CYS A 365 -21.52 18.10 -30.62
C CYS A 365 -20.64 17.67 -29.43
N LEU A 366 -19.50 18.33 -29.18
CA LEU A 366 -18.61 17.95 -28.09
C LEU A 366 -19.18 18.38 -26.73
N ALA A 367 -19.25 17.42 -25.80
CA ALA A 367 -19.67 17.65 -24.43
C ALA A 367 -18.62 18.49 -23.67
N GLN A 368 -19.08 19.35 -22.75
CA GLN A 368 -18.23 20.31 -22.03
C GLN A 368 -17.15 19.63 -21.18
N ASP A 369 -17.45 18.46 -20.62
CA ASP A 369 -16.52 17.62 -19.84
C ASP A 369 -15.35 17.07 -20.68
N LYS A 370 -15.50 16.99 -22.00
CA LYS A 370 -14.48 16.47 -22.95
C LYS A 370 -13.63 17.55 -23.62
N THR A 371 -13.78 18.82 -23.24
CA THR A 371 -13.03 19.96 -23.81
C THR A 371 -11.51 19.88 -23.63
N ASN A 372 -11.04 19.06 -22.69
CA ASN A 372 -9.62 18.85 -22.39
C ASN A 372 -9.10 17.47 -22.82
N CYS A 373 -9.85 16.71 -23.63
CA CYS A 373 -9.36 15.42 -24.12
C CYS A 373 -8.19 15.60 -25.12
N PRO A 374 -7.26 14.64 -25.24
CA PRO A 374 -6.05 14.80 -26.06
C PRO A 374 -6.31 15.10 -27.55
N SER A 375 -7.37 14.53 -28.14
CA SER A 375 -7.77 14.80 -29.53
C SER A 375 -8.24 16.24 -29.71
N GLU A 376 -9.04 16.76 -28.78
CA GLU A 376 -9.51 18.15 -28.82
C GLU A 376 -8.38 19.15 -28.53
N LEU A 377 -7.45 18.84 -27.63
CA LEU A 377 -6.25 19.68 -27.43
C LEU A 377 -5.40 19.79 -28.71
N ARG A 378 -5.27 18.71 -29.49
CA ARG A 378 -4.66 18.76 -30.83
C ARG A 378 -5.47 19.60 -31.80
N GLY A 379 -6.80 19.49 -31.77
CA GLY A 379 -7.71 20.33 -32.56
C GLY A 379 -7.56 21.82 -32.25
N LYS A 380 -7.50 22.21 -30.96
CA LYS A 380 -7.23 23.58 -30.51
C LYS A 380 -5.90 24.10 -31.04
N ARG A 381 -4.83 23.31 -30.95
CA ARG A 381 -3.51 23.65 -31.53
C ARG A 381 -3.60 23.86 -33.04
N LEU A 382 -4.31 23.00 -33.76
CA LEU A 382 -4.49 23.10 -35.20
C LEU A 382 -5.25 24.37 -35.58
N ARG A 383 -6.36 24.69 -34.90
CA ARG A 383 -7.12 25.93 -35.12
C ARG A 383 -6.27 27.17 -34.81
N HIS A 384 -5.48 27.13 -33.75
CA HIS A 384 -4.51 28.18 -33.46
C HIS A 384 -3.43 28.32 -34.57
N ARG A 385 -3.01 27.25 -35.25
CA ARG A 385 -2.15 27.36 -36.43
C ARG A 385 -2.90 27.89 -37.65
N ALA A 386 -4.15 27.47 -37.85
CA ALA A 386 -4.97 27.80 -39.02
C ALA A 386 -5.50 29.24 -39.04
N HIS A 387 -5.86 29.81 -37.88
CA HIS A 387 -6.67 31.02 -37.80
C HIS A 387 -6.08 32.21 -38.57
N ARG A 388 -4.76 32.44 -38.50
CA ARG A 388 -4.10 33.54 -39.22
C ARG A 388 -4.12 33.37 -40.75
N ILE A 389 -4.08 32.14 -41.23
CA ILE A 389 -4.13 31.85 -42.66
C ILE A 389 -5.57 31.97 -43.15
N LEU A 390 -6.52 31.34 -42.44
CA LEU A 390 -7.95 31.39 -42.76
C LEU A 390 -8.49 32.82 -42.70
N ALA A 391 -8.19 33.60 -41.66
CA ALA A 391 -8.62 35.01 -41.56
C ALA A 391 -8.16 35.82 -42.79
N ARG A 392 -6.89 35.66 -43.21
CA ARG A 392 -6.36 36.35 -44.39
C ARG A 392 -7.06 35.93 -45.68
N LEU A 393 -7.30 34.63 -45.88
CA LEU A 393 -7.94 34.09 -47.10
C LEU A 393 -9.42 34.49 -47.21
N ILE A 394 -10.14 34.44 -46.08
CA ILE A 394 -11.56 34.76 -46.00
C ILE A 394 -11.79 36.26 -46.17
N VAL A 395 -11.07 37.10 -45.43
CA VAL A 395 -11.23 38.57 -45.47
C VAL A 395 -10.78 39.15 -46.82
N SER A 396 -9.79 38.55 -47.48
CA SER A 396 -9.38 38.99 -48.83
C SER A 396 -10.35 38.59 -49.94
N GLY A 397 -11.46 37.90 -49.62
CA GLY A 397 -12.44 37.41 -50.59
C GLY A 397 -11.90 36.31 -51.52
N LYS A 398 -10.75 35.72 -51.18
CA LYS A 398 -10.06 34.70 -52.00
C LYS A 398 -10.55 33.28 -51.74
N SER A 399 -11.44 33.08 -50.77
CA SER A 399 -11.96 31.75 -50.41
C SER A 399 -13.41 31.85 -49.94
N GLY A 400 -14.32 31.12 -50.59
CA GLY A 400 -15.71 30.94 -50.17
C GLY A 400 -15.91 29.84 -49.12
N ALA A 401 -14.82 29.32 -48.53
CA ALA A 401 -14.86 28.14 -47.66
C ALA A 401 -15.70 28.31 -46.40
N LEU A 402 -15.65 29.49 -45.76
CA LEU A 402 -16.43 29.76 -44.54
C LEU A 402 -17.93 29.84 -44.83
N ASP A 403 -18.32 30.51 -45.92
CA ASP A 403 -19.73 30.59 -46.33
C ASP A 403 -20.29 29.20 -46.68
N ARG A 404 -19.50 28.36 -47.36
CA ARG A 404 -19.87 26.96 -47.63
C ARG A 404 -20.03 26.18 -46.33
N ALA A 405 -19.12 26.35 -45.38
CA ALA A 405 -19.19 25.65 -44.10
C ALA A 405 -20.40 26.07 -43.25
N ILE A 406 -20.71 27.35 -43.20
CA ILE A 406 -21.88 27.87 -42.47
C ILE A 406 -23.17 27.43 -43.15
N ARG A 407 -23.25 27.41 -44.49
CA ARG A 407 -24.45 26.93 -45.20
C ARG A 407 -24.78 25.47 -44.88
N GLU A 408 -23.76 24.65 -44.65
CA GLU A 408 -23.96 23.25 -44.25
C GLU A 408 -24.49 23.14 -42.81
N ALA A 409 -23.96 23.94 -41.87
CA ALA A 409 -24.42 23.95 -40.48
C ALA A 409 -25.77 24.68 -40.31
N TRP A 410 -26.06 25.65 -41.19
CA TRP A 410 -27.25 26.48 -41.19
C TRP A 410 -27.82 26.60 -42.61
N PRO A 411 -28.71 25.68 -43.03
CA PRO A 411 -29.26 25.68 -44.40
C PRO A 411 -29.99 26.95 -44.81
N ALA A 412 -30.47 27.76 -43.85
CA ALA A 412 -31.14 29.04 -44.12
C ALA A 412 -30.17 30.22 -44.31
N TYR A 413 -28.85 29.98 -44.22
CA TYR A 413 -27.84 31.01 -44.48
C TYR A 413 -27.81 31.41 -45.97
N SER A 414 -28.12 32.68 -46.25
CA SER A 414 -28.18 33.24 -47.61
C SER A 414 -26.86 33.80 -48.13
N GLY A 415 -25.77 33.79 -47.36
CA GLY A 415 -24.53 34.49 -47.71
C GLY A 415 -24.60 35.98 -47.38
N GLY A 416 -23.44 36.65 -47.30
CA GLY A 416 -23.35 38.06 -46.89
C GLY A 416 -22.44 38.93 -47.76
N THR A 417 -22.27 40.20 -47.38
CA THR A 417 -21.48 41.22 -48.11
C THR A 417 -19.94 41.06 -48.00
N GLY A 418 -19.47 39.85 -47.73
CA GLY A 418 -18.08 39.55 -47.39
C GLY A 418 -17.81 39.56 -45.89
N TRP A 419 -16.65 39.04 -45.49
CA TRP A 419 -16.24 38.89 -44.09
C TRP A 419 -15.20 39.94 -43.71
N SER A 420 -15.31 40.49 -42.51
CA SER A 420 -14.32 41.40 -41.94
C SER A 420 -14.01 41.05 -40.47
N PRO A 421 -12.82 41.37 -39.95
CA PRO A 421 -12.54 41.18 -38.53
C PRO A 421 -13.32 42.18 -37.68
N VAL A 422 -13.83 41.74 -36.52
CA VAL A 422 -14.59 42.61 -35.60
C VAL A 422 -13.76 43.79 -35.08
N SER A 423 -12.45 43.57 -34.86
CA SER A 423 -11.50 44.64 -34.54
C SER A 423 -10.05 44.23 -34.86
N ASP A 424 -9.13 45.20 -34.88
CA ASP A 424 -7.69 44.97 -35.07
C ASP A 424 -7.07 44.08 -33.98
N THR A 425 -7.61 44.13 -32.77
CA THR A 425 -7.13 43.33 -31.62
C THR A 425 -7.80 41.95 -31.54
N THR A 426 -8.96 41.79 -32.17
CA THR A 426 -9.78 40.56 -32.16
C THR A 426 -9.98 39.99 -33.57
N TYR A 427 -8.90 39.96 -34.37
CA TYR A 427 -8.92 39.50 -35.76
C TYR A 427 -9.30 38.01 -35.96
N TYR A 428 -9.41 37.25 -34.87
CA TYR A 428 -9.89 35.85 -34.88
C TYR A 428 -11.41 35.73 -34.81
N TRP A 429 -12.12 36.82 -34.49
CA TRP A 429 -13.57 36.96 -34.68
C TRP A 429 -13.83 37.63 -36.01
N LEU A 430 -14.55 36.95 -36.89
CA LEU A 430 -15.01 37.49 -38.18
C LEU A 430 -16.50 37.81 -38.09
N GLU A 431 -16.92 38.89 -38.72
CA GLU A 431 -18.31 39.31 -38.84
C GLU A 431 -18.73 39.45 -40.31
N THR A 432 -19.99 39.13 -40.57
CA THR A 432 -20.69 39.41 -41.82
C THR A 432 -22.18 39.64 -41.55
N SER A 433 -22.95 40.00 -42.57
CA SER A 433 -24.38 40.25 -42.49
C SER A 433 -25.08 39.52 -43.63
N THR A 434 -26.14 38.74 -43.33
CA THR A 434 -26.85 37.96 -44.35
C THR A 434 -27.54 38.85 -45.37
N GLU A 435 -27.70 38.39 -46.61
CA GLU A 435 -28.55 39.03 -47.60
C GLU A 435 -30.00 39.17 -47.07
N SER A 436 -30.60 40.34 -47.32
CA SER A 436 -31.91 40.68 -46.76
C SER A 436 -33.03 39.83 -47.37
N ALA A 437 -33.49 38.82 -46.64
CA ALA A 437 -34.80 38.20 -46.86
C ALA A 437 -35.86 39.05 -46.13
N CYS A 438 -36.74 39.72 -46.88
CA CYS A 438 -37.87 40.51 -46.33
C CYS A 438 -37.50 41.79 -45.55
N GLY A 439 -36.36 42.43 -45.85
CA GLY A 439 -35.96 43.73 -45.27
C GLY A 439 -35.21 43.64 -43.93
N ARG A 440 -34.83 42.44 -43.47
CA ARG A 440 -34.02 42.23 -42.27
C ARG A 440 -32.76 41.44 -42.62
N SER A 441 -31.60 42.00 -42.27
CA SER A 441 -30.31 41.31 -42.32
C SER A 441 -29.95 40.79 -40.92
N LEU A 442 -29.36 39.61 -40.85
CA LEU A 442 -28.90 38.99 -39.60
C LEU A 442 -27.38 39.15 -39.50
N ALA A 443 -26.89 39.60 -38.34
CA ALA A 443 -25.45 39.68 -38.08
C ALA A 443 -24.92 38.28 -37.76
N VAL A 444 -23.86 37.85 -38.45
CA VAL A 444 -23.25 36.53 -38.26
C VAL A 444 -21.81 36.73 -37.81
N HIS A 445 -21.43 36.10 -36.70
CA HIS A 445 -20.07 36.12 -36.18
C HIS A 445 -19.50 34.71 -36.14
N PHE A 446 -18.23 34.57 -36.50
CA PHE A 446 -17.53 33.30 -36.44
C PHE A 446 -16.17 33.45 -35.75
N ASN A 447 -15.89 32.60 -34.76
CA ASN A 447 -14.61 32.56 -34.07
C ASN A 447 -13.71 31.47 -34.64
N LEU A 448 -12.58 31.85 -35.23
CA LEU A 448 -11.64 30.91 -35.85
C LEU A 448 -10.86 30.03 -34.86
N LEU A 449 -10.81 30.39 -33.57
CA LEU A 449 -10.12 29.62 -32.53
C LEU A 449 -11.04 28.59 -31.87
N THR A 450 -12.28 28.99 -31.57
CA THR A 450 -13.28 28.15 -30.90
C THR A 450 -14.24 27.46 -31.86
N ALA A 451 -14.31 27.91 -33.12
CA ALA A 451 -15.31 27.51 -34.11
C ALA A 451 -16.77 27.83 -33.71
N GLU A 452 -16.95 28.79 -32.81
CA GLU A 452 -18.27 29.29 -32.44
C GLU A 452 -18.90 30.09 -33.58
N LEU A 453 -20.13 29.72 -33.94
CA LEU A 453 -20.98 30.40 -34.90
C LEU A 453 -22.14 31.07 -34.17
N LEU A 454 -22.19 32.40 -34.21
CA LEU A 454 -23.22 33.21 -33.57
C LEU A 454 -24.07 33.93 -34.63
N VAL A 455 -25.39 33.94 -34.45
CA VAL A 455 -26.34 34.72 -35.25
C VAL A 455 -27.05 35.70 -34.32
N ASN A 456 -26.95 37.00 -34.61
CA ASN A 456 -27.37 38.10 -33.74
C ASN A 456 -26.84 38.00 -32.29
N GLY A 457 -25.59 37.53 -32.14
CA GLY A 457 -24.94 37.36 -30.85
C GLY A 457 -25.32 36.10 -30.07
N ALA A 458 -26.19 35.24 -30.62
CA ALA A 458 -26.60 33.98 -29.97
C ALA A 458 -26.06 32.74 -30.73
N PRO A 459 -25.69 31.65 -30.03
CA PRO A 459 -25.29 30.40 -30.67
C PRO A 459 -26.46 29.76 -31.45
N LEU A 460 -26.16 29.15 -32.61
CA LEU A 460 -27.18 28.56 -33.48
C LEU A 460 -27.78 27.25 -32.94
N SER A 461 -26.95 26.40 -32.34
CA SER A 461 -27.28 25.03 -31.96
C SER A 461 -27.33 24.79 -30.45
N ARG A 462 -27.15 25.86 -29.64
CA ARG A 462 -27.26 25.83 -28.18
C ARG A 462 -28.05 27.05 -27.71
N LEU A 463 -28.94 26.86 -26.74
CA LEU A 463 -29.59 27.97 -26.06
C LEU A 463 -28.51 28.87 -25.42
N PRO A 464 -28.68 30.20 -25.39
CA PRO A 464 -27.80 31.09 -24.64
C PRO A 464 -27.71 30.59 -23.18
N SER A 465 -26.55 30.77 -22.53
CA SER A 465 -26.31 30.36 -21.14
C SER A 465 -27.41 30.84 -20.17
N ASP A 466 -28.04 31.96 -20.50
CA ASP A 466 -29.06 32.62 -19.68
C ASP A 466 -30.46 31.96 -19.80
N TRP A 467 -30.63 30.96 -20.69
CA TRP A 467 -31.91 30.32 -21.04
C TRP A 467 -31.92 28.80 -20.87
N GLU A 468 -31.02 28.24 -20.05
CA GLU A 468 -31.03 26.82 -19.68
C GLU A 468 -32.23 26.50 -18.75
N LYS A 469 -33.42 26.36 -19.34
CA LYS A 469 -34.57 25.72 -18.69
C LYS A 469 -34.47 24.21 -18.85
N PHE A 470 -34.59 23.47 -17.75
CA PHE A 470 -34.58 22.02 -17.79
C PHE A 470 -35.99 21.50 -18.12
N CYS A 471 -36.15 20.90 -19.29
CA CYS A 471 -37.38 20.24 -19.71
C CYS A 471 -37.36 18.73 -19.36
N PRO A 472 -38.52 18.12 -19.07
CA PRO A 472 -38.66 16.67 -18.94
C PRO A 472 -38.18 15.98 -20.21
N LYS A 473 -37.35 14.93 -20.07
CA LYS A 473 -36.81 14.18 -21.21
C LYS A 473 -37.90 13.56 -22.09
N SER A 474 -39.06 13.24 -21.52
CA SER A 474 -40.24 12.71 -22.23
C SER A 474 -40.94 13.76 -23.10
N SER A 475 -40.74 15.05 -22.83
CA SER A 475 -41.40 16.16 -23.53
C SER A 475 -40.49 17.39 -23.61
N PRO A 476 -39.36 17.30 -24.35
CA PRO A 476 -38.32 18.34 -24.37
C PRO A 476 -38.78 19.68 -24.95
N TRP A 477 -39.88 19.69 -25.71
CA TRP A 477 -40.41 20.85 -26.43
C TRP A 477 -41.75 21.36 -25.89
N GLU A 478 -42.30 20.70 -24.87
CA GLU A 478 -43.57 21.11 -24.29
C GLU A 478 -43.34 22.37 -23.45
N TYR A 479 -44.04 23.45 -23.79
CA TYR A 479 -43.98 24.69 -23.02
C TYR A 479 -44.59 24.45 -21.65
N LEU A 480 -43.74 24.07 -20.70
CA LEU A 480 -44.02 24.16 -19.29
C LEU A 480 -44.22 25.64 -18.99
N GLY A 481 -45.47 26.05 -18.76
CA GLY A 481 -45.85 27.44 -18.49
C GLY A 481 -44.93 28.15 -17.49
N LEU A 482 -44.92 29.49 -17.51
CA LEU A 482 -44.12 30.31 -16.61
C LEU A 482 -44.21 29.79 -15.15
N GLY A 483 -43.10 29.25 -14.64
CA GLY A 483 -42.96 28.81 -13.25
C GLY A 483 -42.95 27.29 -12.99
N THR A 484 -43.22 26.42 -13.97
CA THR A 484 -43.33 24.97 -13.71
C THR A 484 -42.06 24.15 -13.98
N GLY A 485 -41.09 24.67 -14.73
CA GLY A 485 -39.80 24.02 -14.99
C GLY A 485 -38.66 24.50 -14.06
N TRP A 486 -37.61 23.69 -13.91
CA TRP A 486 -36.37 24.12 -13.26
C TRP A 486 -35.62 25.10 -14.18
N THR A 487 -35.16 26.21 -13.61
CA THR A 487 -34.49 27.31 -14.31
C THR A 487 -33.18 27.64 -13.62
N LEU A 488 -32.09 27.72 -14.39
CA LEU A 488 -30.81 28.21 -13.89
C LEU A 488 -30.79 29.74 -14.02
N SER A 489 -30.41 30.45 -12.95
CA SER A 489 -30.38 31.92 -12.94
C SER A 489 -29.21 32.44 -12.09
N HIS A 490 -28.71 33.63 -12.41
CA HIS A 490 -27.65 34.26 -11.63
C HIS A 490 -28.16 34.70 -10.25
N PHE A 491 -27.33 34.48 -9.23
CA PHE A 491 -27.53 34.90 -7.85
C PHE A 491 -26.25 35.60 -7.38
N ASP A 492 -26.31 36.90 -7.10
CA ASP A 492 -25.18 37.69 -6.57
C ASP A 492 -23.90 37.63 -7.42
N GLY A 493 -23.95 38.28 -8.60
CA GLY A 493 -22.82 38.40 -9.52
C GLY A 493 -22.44 37.08 -10.19
N ASP A 494 -21.43 36.39 -9.64
CA ASP A 494 -20.76 35.24 -10.25
C ASP A 494 -21.35 33.87 -9.85
N LYS A 495 -22.35 33.82 -8.96
CA LYS A 495 -22.94 32.54 -8.51
C LYS A 495 -24.21 32.23 -9.29
N TRP A 496 -24.48 30.95 -9.46
CA TRP A 496 -25.68 30.44 -10.12
C TRP A 496 -26.59 29.77 -9.11
N ARG A 497 -27.91 29.88 -9.32
CA ARG A 497 -28.92 29.15 -8.57
C ARG A 497 -29.86 28.41 -9.53
N LEU A 498 -30.22 27.19 -9.16
CA LEU A 498 -31.24 26.42 -9.85
C LEU A 498 -32.55 26.51 -9.07
N GLN A 499 -33.63 26.98 -9.71
CA GLN A 499 -34.91 27.23 -9.04
C GLN A 499 -36.13 26.92 -9.92
N THR A 500 -37.23 26.55 -9.28
CA THR A 500 -38.60 26.55 -9.82
C THR A 500 -39.37 27.73 -9.23
N PHE A 501 -40.66 27.89 -9.52
CA PHE A 501 -41.49 28.95 -8.92
C PHE A 501 -41.56 28.92 -7.38
N ASN A 502 -41.43 27.75 -6.75
CA ASN A 502 -41.59 27.61 -5.28
C ASN A 502 -40.42 26.88 -4.59
N HIS A 503 -39.45 26.36 -5.35
CA HIS A 503 -38.32 25.60 -4.78
C HIS A 503 -37.00 26.08 -5.35
N GLN A 504 -35.99 26.17 -4.49
CA GLN A 504 -34.59 26.41 -4.85
C GLN A 504 -33.77 25.16 -4.55
N LEU A 505 -32.92 24.71 -5.47
CA LEU A 505 -31.99 23.61 -5.22
C LEU A 505 -30.76 24.16 -4.48
N LEU A 506 -30.44 23.58 -3.33
CA LEU A 506 -29.23 23.91 -2.59
C LEU A 506 -28.01 23.23 -3.21
N SER A 507 -26.90 23.97 -3.27
CA SER A 507 -25.63 23.40 -3.71
C SER A 507 -25.17 22.29 -2.75
N PRO A 508 -24.70 21.14 -3.26
CA PRO A 508 -24.07 20.09 -2.46
C PRO A 508 -22.85 20.56 -1.66
N LEU A 509 -22.24 21.68 -2.06
CA LEU A 509 -21.07 22.30 -1.41
C LEU A 509 -21.45 23.29 -0.30
N SER A 510 -22.74 23.48 -0.02
CA SER A 510 -23.18 24.38 1.06
C SER A 510 -23.00 23.73 2.43
N SER A 511 -22.79 24.55 3.47
CA SER A 511 -22.70 24.07 4.86
C SER A 511 -23.97 23.33 5.32
N THR A 512 -25.15 23.76 4.85
CA THR A 512 -26.41 23.04 5.08
C THR A 512 -26.41 21.65 4.43
N ALA A 513 -25.92 21.55 3.19
CA ALA A 513 -25.81 20.27 2.50
C ALA A 513 -24.79 19.35 3.17
N GLU A 514 -23.67 19.89 3.67
CA GLU A 514 -22.68 19.13 4.44
C GLU A 514 -23.28 18.58 5.75
N ALA A 515 -24.04 19.40 6.48
CA ALA A 515 -24.71 18.98 7.72
C ALA A 515 -25.77 17.89 7.46
N VAL A 516 -26.65 18.09 6.48
CA VAL A 516 -27.67 17.09 6.08
C VAL A 516 -26.99 15.82 5.56
N GLY A 517 -25.96 15.98 4.72
CA GLY A 517 -25.18 14.89 4.17
C GLY A 517 -24.56 14.04 5.27
N SER A 518 -24.00 14.66 6.31
CA SER A 518 -23.44 13.96 7.48
C SER A 518 -24.48 13.13 8.24
N CYS A 519 -25.71 13.63 8.38
CA CYS A 519 -26.80 12.90 9.03
C CYS A 519 -27.27 11.67 8.24
N LEU A 520 -27.24 11.73 6.91
CA LEU A 520 -27.76 10.69 6.02
C LEU A 520 -26.66 9.87 5.32
N GLN A 521 -25.39 10.14 5.66
CA GLN A 521 -24.22 9.52 5.06
C GLN A 521 -24.18 8.01 5.23
N ALA A 522 -24.85 7.47 6.25
CA ALA A 522 -24.94 6.02 6.46
C ALA A 522 -25.59 5.31 5.25
N THR A 523 -26.49 5.96 4.52
CA THR A 523 -27.28 5.32 3.45
C THR A 523 -27.09 5.90 2.06
N GLU A 524 -26.72 7.18 1.92
CA GLU A 524 -26.54 7.82 0.61
C GLU A 524 -25.41 8.87 0.66
N ASP A 525 -24.83 9.21 -0.48
CA ASP A 525 -23.87 10.31 -0.61
C ASP A 525 -24.59 11.61 -1.01
N ILE A 526 -24.05 12.76 -0.58
CA ILE A 526 -24.67 14.07 -0.81
C ILE A 526 -24.89 14.37 -2.30
N GLU A 527 -24.04 13.84 -3.17
CA GLU A 527 -24.11 13.97 -4.64
C GLU A 527 -25.39 13.36 -5.24
N TYR A 528 -26.02 12.42 -4.53
CA TYR A 528 -27.24 11.73 -4.96
C TYR A 528 -28.48 12.15 -4.16
N MET A 529 -28.37 13.22 -3.35
CA MET A 529 -29.49 13.79 -2.59
C MET A 529 -30.00 15.06 -3.29
N HIS A 530 -31.32 15.25 -3.31
CA HIS A 530 -31.92 16.51 -3.77
C HIS A 530 -32.37 17.34 -2.56
N LEU A 531 -31.68 18.45 -2.32
CA LEU A 531 -32.00 19.38 -1.23
C LEU A 531 -32.70 20.60 -1.81
N MET A 532 -34.00 20.72 -1.57
CA MET A 532 -34.85 21.75 -2.14
C MET A 532 -35.45 22.62 -1.04
N LEU A 533 -35.10 23.90 -1.03
CA LEU A 533 -35.68 24.89 -0.13
C LEU A 533 -36.98 25.43 -0.72
N GLU A 534 -38.11 25.22 -0.02
CA GLU A 534 -39.39 25.80 -0.39
C GLU A 534 -39.45 27.28 0.04
N GLU A 535 -39.60 28.20 -0.92
CA GLU A 535 -39.54 29.65 -0.64
C GLU A 535 -40.71 30.14 0.21
N SER A 536 -41.91 29.62 -0.02
CA SER A 536 -43.13 30.07 0.66
C SER A 536 -43.17 29.72 2.14
N THR A 537 -42.54 28.61 2.54
CA THR A 537 -42.58 28.11 3.93
C THR A 537 -41.22 28.14 4.61
N GLY A 538 -40.13 28.32 3.86
CA GLY A 538 -38.75 28.13 4.33
C GLY A 538 -38.40 26.68 4.67
N THR A 539 -39.27 25.72 4.35
CA THR A 539 -39.05 24.30 4.67
C THR A 539 -38.04 23.70 3.71
N LEU A 540 -37.05 22.98 4.25
CA LEU A 540 -36.11 22.22 3.45
C LEU A 540 -36.67 20.81 3.19
N LYS A 541 -36.90 20.50 1.92
CA LYS A 541 -37.30 19.18 1.42
C LYS A 541 -36.05 18.43 0.95
N ILE A 542 -35.85 17.23 1.47
CA ILE A 542 -34.68 16.39 1.17
C ILE A 542 -35.20 15.11 0.54
N GLU A 543 -34.76 14.80 -0.67
CA GLU A 543 -35.12 13.54 -1.35
C GLU A 543 -33.87 12.71 -1.61
N LEU A 544 -33.99 11.40 -1.39
CA LEU A 544 -33.01 10.38 -1.71
C LEU A 544 -33.65 9.49 -2.79
N PRO A 545 -33.62 9.90 -4.07
CA PRO A 545 -34.33 9.22 -5.16
C PRO A 545 -33.90 7.75 -5.31
N ARG A 546 -32.61 7.51 -5.06
CA ARG A 546 -31.95 6.19 -4.86
C ARG A 546 -32.80 5.15 -4.15
N LEU A 547 -33.36 5.60 -3.03
CA LEU A 547 -33.88 4.77 -1.96
C LEU A 547 -35.40 4.96 -1.77
N ASP A 548 -36.00 5.83 -2.59
CA ASP A 548 -37.39 6.30 -2.45
C ASP A 548 -37.69 6.84 -1.04
N LEU A 549 -36.73 7.57 -0.46
CA LEU A 549 -36.85 8.19 0.85
C LEU A 549 -36.92 9.72 0.73
N GLY A 550 -37.72 10.33 1.59
CA GLY A 550 -37.93 11.77 1.64
C GLY A 550 -37.99 12.25 3.07
N PHE A 551 -37.42 13.42 3.31
CA PHE A 551 -37.42 14.08 4.60
C PHE A 551 -37.78 15.57 4.47
N ARG A 552 -38.27 16.15 5.56
CA ARG A 552 -38.60 17.57 5.67
C ARG A 552 -38.00 18.15 6.93
N LEU A 553 -37.42 19.34 6.83
CA LEU A 553 -36.88 20.11 7.93
C LEU A 553 -37.50 21.51 7.92
N ALA A 554 -38.33 21.79 8.93
CA ALA A 554 -38.98 23.09 9.07
C ALA A 554 -38.00 24.17 9.55
N PRO A 555 -38.23 25.46 9.23
CA PRO A 555 -37.40 26.55 9.74
C PRO A 555 -37.26 26.52 11.27
N GLY A 556 -36.03 26.67 11.78
CA GLY A 556 -35.75 26.69 13.22
C GLY A 556 -35.87 25.33 13.94
N SER A 557 -36.25 24.26 13.24
CA SER A 557 -36.28 22.90 13.78
C SER A 557 -34.92 22.22 13.61
N THR A 558 -34.52 21.42 14.58
CA THR A 558 -33.38 20.47 14.47
C THR A 558 -33.83 19.06 14.12
N GLN A 559 -35.14 18.83 14.01
CA GLN A 559 -35.74 17.52 13.82
C GLN A 559 -36.15 17.31 12.36
N MET A 560 -35.50 16.35 11.70
CA MET A 560 -35.75 15.98 10.31
C MET A 560 -36.89 14.93 10.25
N GLN A 561 -38.05 15.31 9.71
CA GLN A 561 -39.24 14.47 9.69
C GLN A 561 -39.27 13.59 8.43
N SER A 562 -39.62 12.32 8.57
CA SER A 562 -39.80 11.42 7.42
C SER A 562 -41.10 11.72 6.66
N VAL A 563 -41.07 11.65 5.33
CA VAL A 563 -42.24 11.84 4.47
C VAL A 563 -43.03 10.54 4.31
N GLN A 564 -42.33 9.42 4.11
CA GLN A 564 -42.92 8.09 3.92
C GLN A 564 -43.52 7.57 5.23
N PHE A 565 -42.80 7.74 6.35
CA PHE A 565 -43.22 7.27 7.67
C PHE A 565 -43.75 8.45 8.50
N ARG A 566 -44.99 8.86 8.21
CA ARG A 566 -45.62 10.03 8.85
C ARG A 566 -45.61 9.92 10.38
N GLY A 567 -45.22 11.01 11.04
CA GLY A 567 -45.13 11.06 12.50
C GLY A 567 -43.79 10.59 13.08
N MET A 568 -42.91 10.04 12.23
CA MET A 568 -41.55 9.66 12.59
C MET A 568 -40.54 10.73 12.16
N GLN A 569 -39.48 10.90 12.94
CA GLN A 569 -38.36 11.80 12.68
C GLN A 569 -37.04 11.06 12.85
N LEU A 570 -35.97 11.56 12.24
CA LEU A 570 -34.63 11.00 12.37
C LEU A 570 -34.23 11.00 13.85
N ASP A 571 -33.81 9.84 14.35
CA ASP A 571 -33.43 9.71 15.75
C ASP A 571 -32.03 10.27 15.99
N SER A 572 -31.86 11.04 17.06
CA SER A 572 -30.52 11.49 17.48
C SER A 572 -29.65 10.33 17.97
N ASP A 573 -30.26 9.28 18.51
CA ASP A 573 -29.57 8.03 18.83
C ASP A 573 -29.69 7.06 17.65
N GLN A 574 -28.56 6.71 17.05
CA GLN A 574 -28.49 5.74 15.94
C GLN A 574 -28.12 4.32 16.41
N SER A 575 -28.20 4.05 17.72
CA SER A 575 -28.01 2.72 18.29
C SER A 575 -29.26 1.85 18.10
N LEU A 576 -29.05 0.64 17.54
CA LEU A 576 -30.14 -0.29 17.23
C LEU A 576 -30.36 -1.35 18.32
N GLY A 577 -29.32 -1.66 19.12
CA GLY A 577 -29.37 -2.74 20.11
C GLY A 577 -29.26 -4.17 19.55
N THR A 578 -29.29 -4.33 18.22
CA THR A 578 -28.98 -5.55 17.48
C THR A 578 -28.24 -5.20 16.18
N LEU A 579 -27.82 -6.19 15.39
CA LEU A 579 -27.01 -6.02 14.18
C LEU A 579 -25.74 -5.20 14.46
N GLY A 580 -24.98 -5.63 15.46
CA GLY A 580 -23.71 -5.00 15.84
C GLY A 580 -22.82 -4.76 14.63
N GLY A 581 -22.28 -3.55 14.49
CA GLY A 581 -21.39 -3.22 13.38
C GLY A 581 -22.04 -2.95 12.01
N LEU A 582 -23.37 -3.06 11.87
CA LEU A 582 -24.06 -2.57 10.67
C LEU A 582 -23.99 -1.05 10.60
N ALA A 583 -23.25 -0.51 9.63
CA ALA A 583 -23.07 0.92 9.44
C ALA A 583 -24.20 1.54 8.59
N SER A 584 -24.64 0.86 7.54
CA SER A 584 -25.61 1.39 6.58
C SER A 584 -27.07 1.24 7.02
N LYS A 585 -27.50 2.07 7.99
CA LYS A 585 -28.87 2.10 8.53
C LYS A 585 -29.27 3.52 8.96
N LEU A 586 -30.57 3.79 9.01
CA LEU A 586 -31.12 5.01 9.60
C LEU A 586 -32.19 4.67 10.64
N LEU A 587 -32.02 5.18 11.86
CA LEU A 587 -33.01 5.05 12.94
C LEU A 587 -33.99 6.22 12.91
N LEU A 588 -35.26 5.90 13.06
CA LEU A 588 -36.36 6.84 13.20
C LEU A 588 -37.04 6.68 14.56
N THR A 589 -37.56 7.77 15.10
CA THR A 589 -38.34 7.80 16.34
C THR A 589 -39.60 8.63 16.20
N SER A 590 -40.63 8.28 16.95
CA SER A 590 -41.84 9.10 17.07
C SER A 590 -41.57 10.37 17.90
N LYS A 591 -42.40 11.41 17.75
CA LYS A 591 -42.27 12.65 18.55
C LYS A 591 -42.33 12.43 20.07
N SER A 592 -43.05 11.42 20.54
CA SER A 592 -43.12 11.06 21.95
C SER A 592 -41.95 10.21 22.43
N GLY A 593 -41.08 9.74 21.52
CA GLY A 593 -40.01 8.78 21.80
C GLY A 593 -40.51 7.35 22.08
N ALA A 594 -41.83 7.10 22.00
CA ALA A 594 -42.42 5.82 22.38
C ALA A 594 -42.17 4.71 21.35
N ASN A 595 -42.17 5.05 20.06
CA ASN A 595 -41.94 4.11 18.97
C ASN A 595 -40.63 4.44 18.26
N ARG A 596 -39.81 3.42 17.99
CA ARG A 596 -38.60 3.51 17.15
C ARG A 596 -38.67 2.50 16.00
N ALA A 597 -38.02 2.82 14.89
CA ALA A 597 -37.91 1.95 13.74
C ALA A 597 -36.56 2.13 13.04
N VAL A 598 -36.15 1.15 12.24
CA VAL A 598 -34.92 1.21 11.44
C VAL A 598 -35.21 1.03 9.96
N ILE A 599 -34.56 1.86 9.14
CA ILE A 599 -34.53 1.74 7.69
C ILE A 599 -33.18 1.14 7.27
N ILE A 600 -33.23 0.09 6.46
CA ILE A 600 -32.04 -0.61 5.95
C ILE A 600 -32.14 -0.75 4.42
N PRO A 601 -31.16 -0.25 3.64
CA PRO A 601 -31.13 -0.43 2.18
C PRO A 601 -30.99 -1.90 1.74
N ASP A 602 -31.72 -2.32 0.70
CA ASP A 602 -31.58 -3.66 0.12
C ASP A 602 -30.52 -3.71 -0.99
N GLY A 603 -29.26 -3.46 -0.63
CA GLY A 603 -28.12 -3.43 -1.56
C GLY A 603 -27.12 -4.57 -1.39
N HIS A 604 -26.01 -4.46 -2.12
CA HIS A 604 -24.83 -5.33 -2.00
C HIS A 604 -24.16 -5.12 -0.63
N VAL A 605 -24.10 -6.18 0.17
CA VAL A 605 -23.49 -6.17 1.50
C VAL A 605 -22.01 -6.51 1.36
N ALA A 606 -21.17 -5.71 2.01
CA ALA A 606 -19.74 -5.95 2.17
C ALA A 606 -19.38 -5.81 3.65
N TRP A 607 -18.25 -6.38 4.04
CA TRP A 607 -17.76 -6.30 5.40
C TRP A 607 -16.25 -6.11 5.44
N ARG A 608 -15.75 -5.56 6.54
CA ARG A 608 -14.33 -5.45 6.83
C ARG A 608 -14.03 -5.79 8.29
N GLU A 609 -12.84 -6.33 8.51
CA GLU A 609 -12.32 -6.61 9.84
C GLU A 609 -12.03 -5.31 10.60
N SER A 610 -12.19 -5.35 11.92
CA SER A 610 -11.98 -4.25 12.85
C SER A 610 -11.60 -4.82 14.21
N ASP A 611 -10.83 -4.07 15.00
CA ASP A 611 -10.23 -4.51 16.27
C ASP A 611 -11.25 -5.00 17.33
N ARG A 612 -12.54 -4.66 17.18
CA ARG A 612 -13.60 -5.02 18.14
C ARG A 612 -14.66 -5.96 17.56
N HIS A 613 -15.31 -5.54 16.47
CA HIS A 613 -16.41 -6.27 15.84
C HIS A 613 -16.47 -5.90 14.34
N VAL A 614 -16.95 -6.82 13.50
CA VAL A 614 -17.02 -6.62 12.05
C VAL A 614 -17.82 -5.38 11.70
N ILE A 615 -17.35 -4.59 10.73
CA ILE A 615 -18.14 -3.48 10.19
C ILE A 615 -18.78 -3.94 8.89
N VAL A 616 -20.10 -3.86 8.84
CA VAL A 616 -20.92 -4.27 7.69
C VAL A 616 -21.50 -3.05 7.01
N ASP A 617 -21.19 -2.88 5.73
CA ASP A 617 -21.67 -1.80 4.89
C ASP A 617 -22.53 -2.34 3.76
N ILE A 618 -23.52 -1.55 3.37
CA ILE A 618 -24.32 -1.79 2.19
C ILE A 618 -23.90 -0.75 1.16
N ALA A 619 -23.34 -1.22 0.04
CA ALA A 619 -22.79 -0.35 -0.98
C ALA A 619 -23.84 0.66 -1.46
N LYS A 620 -23.58 1.94 -1.24
CA LYS A 620 -24.35 3.04 -1.84
C LYS A 620 -24.34 2.86 -3.36
N GLY A 621 -25.43 3.19 -4.04
CA GLY A 621 -25.61 2.85 -5.46
C GLY A 621 -26.43 1.59 -5.68
N SER A 622 -26.20 0.57 -4.86
CA SER A 622 -26.60 -0.81 -5.19
C SER A 622 -28.02 -1.19 -4.79
N ALA A 623 -28.65 -0.43 -3.88
CA ALA A 623 -30.01 -0.68 -3.43
C ALA A 623 -31.00 0.08 -4.32
N SER A 624 -32.04 -0.61 -4.78
CA SER A 624 -33.21 -0.03 -5.47
C SER A 624 -34.45 0.07 -4.58
N ARG A 625 -34.37 -0.42 -3.34
CA ARG A 625 -35.44 -0.44 -2.34
C ARG A 625 -34.86 -0.40 -0.92
N THR A 626 -35.69 -0.02 0.03
CA THR A 626 -35.37 -0.04 1.46
C THR A 626 -36.34 -0.94 2.22
N HIS A 627 -35.88 -1.49 3.34
CA HIS A 627 -36.71 -2.24 4.27
C HIS A 627 -36.89 -1.43 5.55
N PHE A 628 -38.11 -1.39 6.05
CA PHE A 628 -38.49 -0.73 7.29
C PHE A 628 -38.83 -1.79 8.33
N TYR A 629 -38.21 -1.69 9.50
CA TYR A 629 -38.46 -2.59 10.63
C TYR A 629 -38.82 -1.80 11.87
N ASP A 630 -39.98 -2.08 12.46
CA ASP A 630 -40.34 -1.54 13.77
C ASP A 630 -39.52 -2.22 14.86
N ILE A 631 -39.04 -1.44 15.83
CA ILE A 631 -38.24 -1.94 16.95
C ILE A 631 -39.19 -2.20 18.12
N ASP A 632 -39.46 -3.47 18.36
CA ASP A 632 -40.28 -3.92 19.50
C ASP A 632 -39.37 -4.23 20.68
N MET A 633 -39.25 -3.26 21.60
CA MET A 633 -38.44 -3.39 22.80
C MET A 633 -39.06 -4.33 23.85
N ILE A 634 -40.36 -4.62 23.76
CA ILE A 634 -41.07 -5.48 24.73
C ILE A 634 -40.83 -6.94 24.37
N LEU A 635 -40.97 -7.28 23.09
CA LEU A 635 -40.74 -8.64 22.58
C LEU A 635 -39.29 -8.87 22.14
N GLY A 636 -38.44 -7.84 22.17
CA GLY A 636 -37.02 -7.93 21.82
C GLY A 636 -36.79 -8.33 20.36
N ARG A 637 -37.46 -7.66 19.40
CA ARG A 637 -37.38 -8.07 17.99
C ARG A 637 -37.47 -6.90 17.02
N LEU A 638 -36.93 -7.13 15.82
CA LEU A 638 -37.19 -6.30 14.65
C LEU A 638 -38.39 -6.86 13.90
N GLN A 639 -39.48 -6.11 13.86
CA GLN A 639 -40.70 -6.51 13.17
C GLN A 639 -40.60 -6.13 11.69
N ASP A 640 -40.55 -7.15 10.82
CA ASP A 640 -40.51 -6.98 9.36
C ASP A 640 -41.86 -6.62 8.74
N ASN A 641 -41.83 -6.25 7.45
CA ASN A 641 -43.02 -5.87 6.67
C ASN A 641 -43.87 -7.07 6.19
N GLY A 642 -43.61 -8.28 6.68
CA GLY A 642 -44.31 -9.51 6.31
C GLY A 642 -43.82 -10.16 5.01
N SER A 643 -42.96 -9.49 4.24
CA SER A 643 -42.42 -10.06 3.00
C SER A 643 -41.29 -11.05 3.26
N LEU A 644 -41.24 -12.13 2.47
CA LEU A 644 -40.15 -13.11 2.54
C LEU A 644 -38.79 -12.44 2.30
N ARG A 645 -38.73 -11.49 1.37
CA ARG A 645 -37.53 -10.73 1.04
C ARG A 645 -36.96 -9.98 2.25
N SER A 646 -37.82 -9.29 3.01
CA SER A 646 -37.42 -8.55 4.21
C SER A 646 -36.90 -9.51 5.30
N LYS A 647 -37.59 -10.64 5.52
CA LYS A 647 -37.15 -11.70 6.45
C LYS A 647 -35.79 -12.27 6.07
N LEU A 648 -35.57 -12.62 4.80
CA LEU A 648 -34.29 -13.15 4.33
C LEU A 648 -33.17 -12.10 4.42
N LYS A 649 -33.48 -10.83 4.15
CA LYS A 649 -32.51 -9.75 4.27
C LYS A 649 -32.05 -9.57 5.72
N ILE A 650 -32.99 -9.50 6.66
CA ILE A 650 -32.64 -9.31 8.07
C ILE A 650 -31.93 -10.54 8.66
N ALA A 651 -32.33 -11.76 8.25
CA ALA A 651 -31.61 -12.99 8.61
C ALA A 651 -30.17 -12.98 8.10
N TYR A 652 -29.95 -12.58 6.84
CA TYR A 652 -28.60 -12.46 6.29
C TYR A 652 -27.74 -11.44 7.05
N LEU A 653 -28.32 -10.28 7.41
CA LEU A 653 -27.63 -9.25 8.18
C LEU A 653 -27.27 -9.74 9.58
N HIS A 654 -28.19 -10.37 10.31
CA HIS A 654 -27.89 -10.99 11.61
C HIS A 654 -26.75 -11.99 11.51
N GLY A 655 -26.71 -12.79 10.44
CA GLY A 655 -25.64 -13.75 10.21
C GLY A 655 -24.27 -13.10 10.02
N VAL A 656 -24.15 -12.06 9.17
CA VAL A 656 -22.87 -11.38 8.95
C VAL A 656 -22.42 -10.52 10.12
N THR A 657 -23.34 -10.00 10.94
CA THR A 657 -23.04 -9.23 12.17
C THR A 657 -22.96 -10.10 13.43
N SER A 658 -22.89 -11.42 13.30
CA SER A 658 -22.90 -12.30 14.47
C SER A 658 -21.64 -12.17 15.34
N PHE A 659 -21.81 -12.31 16.65
CA PHE A 659 -20.74 -12.24 17.63
C PHE A 659 -20.94 -13.28 18.75
N ALA A 660 -19.91 -13.46 19.59
CA ALA A 660 -19.95 -14.40 20.71
C ALA A 660 -20.92 -13.99 21.84
N ILE A 661 -21.27 -12.70 21.92
CA ILE A 661 -22.12 -12.14 22.97
C ILE A 661 -23.51 -11.86 22.36
N PRO A 662 -24.60 -12.31 22.99
CA PRO A 662 -25.95 -11.97 22.57
C PRO A 662 -26.19 -10.45 22.55
N ASP A 663 -26.97 -9.97 21.58
CA ASP A 663 -27.24 -8.55 21.47
C ASP A 663 -28.30 -8.07 22.48
N PRO A 664 -28.22 -6.81 22.97
CA PRO A 664 -29.13 -6.29 23.99
C PRO A 664 -30.62 -6.28 23.61
N LEU A 665 -30.97 -6.19 22.33
CA LEU A 665 -32.37 -6.14 21.90
C LEU A 665 -33.00 -7.52 21.88
N THR A 666 -32.37 -8.48 21.20
CA THR A 666 -32.95 -9.81 20.96
C THR A 666 -32.60 -10.81 22.05
N GLY A 667 -31.54 -10.56 22.83
CA GLY A 667 -31.02 -11.52 23.80
C GLY A 667 -30.41 -12.77 23.14
N CYS A 668 -30.25 -12.75 21.82
CA CYS A 668 -29.69 -13.82 21.01
C CYS A 668 -28.41 -13.32 20.30
N THR A 669 -27.54 -14.23 19.92
CA THR A 669 -26.47 -13.94 18.96
C THR A 669 -27.07 -13.74 17.56
N GLY A 670 -26.35 -13.03 16.69
CA GLY A 670 -26.78 -12.87 15.30
C GLY A 670 -26.98 -14.20 14.57
N THR A 671 -26.19 -15.22 14.90
CA THR A 671 -26.34 -16.56 14.33
C THR A 671 -27.64 -17.25 14.75
N GLU A 672 -27.96 -17.21 16.05
CA GLU A 672 -29.21 -17.77 16.58
C GLU A 672 -30.41 -17.04 15.98
N GLN A 673 -30.36 -15.70 15.90
CA GLN A 673 -31.45 -14.92 15.34
C GLN A 673 -31.66 -15.18 13.84
N ALA A 674 -30.57 -15.30 13.06
CA ALA A 674 -30.64 -15.65 11.65
C ALA A 674 -31.26 -17.03 11.43
N LEU A 675 -30.84 -18.04 12.21
CA LEU A 675 -31.39 -19.40 12.13
C LEU A 675 -32.86 -19.45 12.59
N SER A 676 -33.23 -18.72 13.64
CA SER A 676 -34.61 -18.60 14.13
C SER A 676 -35.54 -18.10 13.01
N ILE A 677 -35.10 -17.08 12.26
CA ILE A 677 -35.86 -16.55 11.13
C ILE A 677 -36.00 -17.61 10.01
N LEU A 678 -34.90 -18.27 9.63
CA LEU A 678 -34.91 -19.31 8.58
C LEU A 678 -35.78 -20.51 8.94
N GLN A 679 -35.77 -20.91 10.21
CA GLN A 679 -36.55 -22.03 10.72
C GLN A 679 -38.02 -21.70 10.94
N SER A 680 -38.39 -20.42 10.94
CA SER A 680 -39.74 -19.96 11.22
C SER A 680 -40.78 -20.51 10.23
N SER A 681 -41.97 -20.80 10.74
CA SER A 681 -43.10 -21.27 9.92
C SER A 681 -43.45 -20.27 8.81
N ALA A 682 -43.23 -18.96 9.04
CA ALA A 682 -43.48 -17.92 8.04
C ALA A 682 -42.56 -18.06 6.81
N VAL A 683 -41.26 -18.28 7.01
CA VAL A 683 -40.32 -18.52 5.90
C VAL A 683 -40.65 -19.83 5.18
N LYS A 684 -40.95 -20.89 5.94
CA LYS A 684 -41.29 -22.22 5.39
C LYS A 684 -42.62 -22.27 4.65
N SER A 685 -43.61 -21.45 5.00
CA SER A 685 -44.88 -21.39 4.28
C SER A 685 -44.82 -20.52 3.02
N MET A 686 -44.05 -19.42 3.09
CA MET A 686 -43.88 -18.48 1.97
C MET A 686 -42.93 -18.99 0.89
N SER A 687 -42.11 -20.01 1.18
CA SER A 687 -41.20 -20.64 0.22
C SER A 687 -41.94 -21.28 -0.97
N SER A 688 -43.23 -21.60 -0.84
CA SER A 688 -44.09 -22.10 -1.93
C SER A 688 -44.20 -21.16 -3.13
N ASN A 689 -43.98 -19.85 -2.95
CA ASN A 689 -44.01 -18.81 -3.99
C ASN A 689 -42.67 -18.08 -4.14
N LEU A 690 -41.55 -18.80 -4.00
CA LEU A 690 -40.21 -18.24 -4.13
C LEU A 690 -40.02 -17.54 -5.49
N SER A 691 -39.59 -16.27 -5.50
CA SER A 691 -39.21 -15.57 -6.74
C SER A 691 -37.72 -15.79 -7.06
N GLU A 692 -37.31 -15.58 -8.31
CA GLU A 692 -35.89 -15.69 -8.69
C GLU A 692 -35.02 -14.67 -7.92
N GLU A 693 -35.60 -13.53 -7.54
CA GLU A 693 -34.93 -12.55 -6.69
C GLU A 693 -34.65 -13.12 -5.30
N ASP A 694 -35.56 -13.88 -4.69
CA ASP A 694 -35.46 -14.43 -3.33
C ASP A 694 -34.44 -15.58 -3.21
N VAL A 695 -34.17 -16.27 -4.32
CA VAL A 695 -33.12 -17.29 -4.42
C VAL A 695 -31.73 -16.68 -4.13
N GLN A 696 -31.51 -15.41 -4.50
CA GLN A 696 -30.22 -14.74 -4.33
C GLN A 696 -29.82 -14.56 -2.84
N PRO A 697 -30.67 -13.99 -1.96
CA PRO A 697 -30.41 -13.95 -0.52
C PRO A 697 -30.18 -15.33 0.11
N LEU A 698 -30.97 -16.34 -0.25
CA LEU A 698 -30.79 -17.72 0.23
C LEU A 698 -29.41 -18.25 -0.14
N GLY A 699 -28.98 -18.04 -1.39
CA GLY A 699 -27.63 -18.38 -1.84
C GLY A 699 -26.54 -17.64 -1.05
N LYS A 700 -26.75 -16.36 -0.72
CA LYS A 700 -25.81 -15.57 0.12
C LYS A 700 -25.71 -16.10 1.55
N ILE A 701 -26.84 -16.45 2.16
CA ILE A 701 -26.90 -17.04 3.51
C ILE A 701 -26.20 -18.41 3.52
N SER A 702 -26.49 -19.26 2.54
CA SER A 702 -25.83 -20.57 2.39
C SER A 702 -24.31 -20.45 2.21
N ARG A 703 -23.86 -19.40 1.50
CA ARG A 703 -22.43 -19.08 1.29
C ARG A 703 -21.69 -18.59 2.53
N LEU A 704 -22.39 -18.23 3.61
CA LEU A 704 -21.75 -18.00 4.90
C LEU A 704 -21.17 -19.28 5.49
N THR A 705 -21.64 -20.46 5.07
CA THR A 705 -21.02 -21.74 5.43
C THR A 705 -19.70 -21.92 4.67
N PRO A 706 -18.56 -22.15 5.36
CA PRO A 706 -17.25 -22.35 4.75
C PRO A 706 -17.24 -23.57 3.84
N SER A 707 -16.54 -23.52 2.71
CA SER A 707 -16.39 -24.71 1.86
C SER A 707 -15.53 -25.75 2.57
N ARG A 708 -15.88 -27.03 2.42
CA ARG A 708 -15.25 -28.14 3.14
C ARG A 708 -15.06 -29.31 2.20
N GLN A 709 -13.81 -29.68 1.96
CA GLN A 709 -13.44 -30.74 1.04
C GLN A 709 -12.36 -31.65 1.64
N PHE A 710 -12.21 -32.83 1.07
CA PHE A 710 -11.09 -33.69 1.39
C PHE A 710 -9.85 -33.34 0.56
N TYR A 711 -8.67 -33.39 1.18
CA TYR A 711 -7.39 -33.30 0.51
C TYR A 711 -6.52 -34.55 0.79
N PRO A 712 -5.97 -35.19 -0.25
CA PRO A 712 -6.46 -35.18 -1.63
C PRO A 712 -7.90 -35.71 -1.71
N ARG A 713 -8.70 -35.21 -2.68
CA ARG A 713 -10.16 -35.50 -2.78
C ARG A 713 -10.46 -37.01 -2.76
N ASP A 714 -9.68 -37.80 -3.47
CA ASP A 714 -9.92 -39.25 -3.65
C ASP A 714 -9.57 -40.07 -2.40
N LEU A 715 -8.63 -39.58 -1.59
CA LEU A 715 -8.11 -40.34 -0.44
C LEU A 715 -8.95 -40.11 0.83
N CYS A 716 -9.68 -39.00 0.92
CA CYS A 716 -10.50 -38.67 2.08
C CYS A 716 -9.75 -38.65 3.43
N VAL A 717 -8.45 -38.34 3.41
CA VAL A 717 -7.56 -38.45 4.59
C VAL A 717 -7.42 -37.17 5.41
N MET A 718 -7.59 -36.00 4.80
CA MET A 718 -7.47 -34.70 5.46
C MET A 718 -8.60 -33.78 5.03
N GLN A 719 -9.05 -32.90 5.93
CA GLN A 719 -10.05 -31.87 5.61
C GLN A 719 -9.35 -30.56 5.26
N GLU A 720 -9.80 -29.94 4.18
CA GLU A 720 -9.48 -28.57 3.79
C GLU A 720 -10.74 -27.70 3.99
N ILE A 721 -10.57 -26.54 4.65
CA ILE A 721 -11.65 -25.60 4.96
C ILE A 721 -11.27 -24.24 4.41
N THR A 722 -12.16 -23.64 3.61
CA THR A 722 -12.00 -22.27 3.11
C THR A 722 -13.03 -21.37 3.77
N TRP A 723 -12.58 -20.58 4.72
CA TRP A 723 -13.40 -19.59 5.43
C TRP A 723 -13.58 -18.33 4.58
N LEU A 724 -14.70 -17.65 4.74
CA LEU A 724 -14.87 -16.30 4.21
C LEU A 724 -13.95 -15.34 4.98
N PRO A 725 -13.08 -14.60 4.28
CA PRO A 725 -12.17 -13.66 4.92
C PRO A 725 -12.94 -12.50 5.56
N GLY A 726 -12.45 -12.02 6.70
CA GLY A 726 -13.00 -10.86 7.41
C GLY A 726 -14.28 -11.12 8.22
N LEU A 727 -14.81 -12.35 8.24
CA LEU A 727 -15.89 -12.76 9.15
C LEU A 727 -15.37 -13.69 10.24
N SER A 728 -15.96 -13.57 11.43
CA SER A 728 -15.71 -14.51 12.52
C SER A 728 -16.15 -15.93 12.15
N PHE A 729 -15.46 -16.94 12.68
CA PHE A 729 -15.88 -18.34 12.54
C PHE A 729 -17.27 -18.59 13.15
N LEU A 730 -17.69 -17.77 14.13
CA LEU A 730 -19.02 -17.84 14.76
C LEU A 730 -20.15 -17.41 13.82
N SER A 731 -19.86 -16.53 12.86
CA SER A 731 -20.77 -16.05 11.81
C SER A 731 -20.90 -17.02 10.63
N GLN A 732 -20.18 -18.15 10.68
CA GLN A 732 -20.03 -19.08 9.56
C GLN A 732 -20.43 -20.54 9.94
N PRO A 733 -21.57 -20.79 10.61
CA PRO A 733 -22.05 -22.14 10.93
C PRO A 733 -22.41 -22.94 9.68
N SER A 734 -22.28 -24.27 9.77
CA SER A 734 -22.77 -25.20 8.75
C SER A 734 -24.31 -25.25 8.65
N HIS A 735 -25.02 -24.84 9.71
CA HIS A 735 -26.47 -24.82 9.78
C HIS A 735 -27.12 -23.90 8.74
N TYR A 736 -26.47 -22.80 8.32
CA TYR A 736 -27.04 -21.95 7.26
C TYR A 736 -27.24 -22.70 5.95
N HIS A 737 -26.24 -23.46 5.51
CA HIS A 737 -26.38 -24.29 4.32
C HIS A 737 -27.48 -25.33 4.49
N VAL A 738 -27.54 -26.01 5.64
CA VAL A 738 -28.57 -27.04 5.92
C VAL A 738 -29.98 -26.47 5.87
N GLU A 739 -30.23 -25.37 6.57
CA GLU A 739 -31.56 -24.74 6.62
C GLU A 739 -31.97 -24.20 5.23
N VAL A 740 -31.03 -23.59 4.50
CA VAL A 740 -31.31 -23.10 3.14
C VAL A 740 -31.61 -24.28 2.20
N MET A 741 -30.84 -25.37 2.23
CA MET A 741 -31.13 -26.55 1.43
C MET A 741 -32.48 -27.17 1.80
N GLY A 742 -32.82 -27.24 3.09
CA GLY A 742 -34.13 -27.71 3.55
C GLY A 742 -35.29 -26.85 3.02
N ILE A 743 -35.14 -25.51 3.01
CA ILE A 743 -36.12 -24.61 2.39
C ILE A 743 -36.26 -24.91 0.90
N LEU A 744 -35.14 -25.06 0.16
CA LEU A 744 -35.14 -25.32 -1.28
C LEU A 744 -35.73 -26.69 -1.64
N ASP A 745 -35.46 -27.72 -0.85
CA ASP A 745 -36.03 -29.06 -1.02
C ASP A 745 -37.55 -29.04 -0.78
N GLN A 746 -38.00 -28.29 0.23
CA GLN A 746 -39.43 -28.10 0.47
C GLN A 746 -40.10 -27.36 -0.71
N VAL A 747 -39.44 -26.36 -1.31
CA VAL A 747 -39.92 -25.71 -2.54
C VAL A 747 -40.06 -26.72 -3.67
N GLU A 748 -39.08 -27.60 -3.89
CA GLU A 748 -39.14 -28.62 -4.95
C GLU A 748 -40.33 -29.57 -4.78
N VAL A 749 -40.62 -29.99 -3.55
CA VAL A 749 -41.79 -30.84 -3.22
C VAL A 749 -43.10 -30.08 -3.43
N GLN A 750 -43.18 -28.80 -3.05
CA GLN A 750 -44.39 -27.98 -3.18
C GLN A 750 -44.62 -27.46 -4.61
N ASN A 751 -43.58 -27.45 -5.47
CA ASN A 751 -43.64 -27.01 -6.88
C ASN A 751 -44.60 -27.84 -7.76
N ILE A 752 -45.04 -28.99 -7.24
CA ILE A 752 -46.09 -29.83 -7.80
C ILE A 752 -47.43 -29.05 -7.89
N PHE A 753 -47.68 -28.10 -6.97
CA PHE A 753 -48.96 -27.39 -6.84
C PHE A 753 -49.05 -26.04 -7.59
N CYS A 754 -47.95 -25.54 -8.19
CA CYS A 754 -47.97 -24.27 -8.94
C CYS A 754 -48.48 -24.43 -10.40
N THR A 755 -49.06 -23.40 -11.03
CA THR A 755 -49.81 -23.51 -12.32
C THR A 755 -49.06 -23.06 -13.60
N SER A 756 -47.95 -22.31 -13.52
CA SER A 756 -47.24 -21.78 -14.71
C SER A 756 -45.97 -22.58 -15.09
N SER A 757 -45.85 -23.05 -16.34
CA SER A 757 -44.78 -23.97 -16.79
C SER A 757 -43.41 -23.32 -17.09
N SER A 758 -43.39 -22.05 -17.52
CA SER A 758 -42.15 -21.34 -17.91
C SER A 758 -41.37 -20.82 -16.71
N THR A 759 -42.06 -20.28 -15.70
CA THR A 759 -41.47 -19.83 -14.42
C THR A 759 -40.91 -21.01 -13.62
N LYS A 760 -41.55 -22.18 -13.68
CA LYS A 760 -41.09 -23.42 -13.05
C LYS A 760 -39.71 -23.87 -13.51
N LYS A 761 -39.44 -23.79 -14.82
CA LYS A 761 -38.16 -24.23 -15.40
C LYS A 761 -37.02 -23.32 -14.94
N ARG A 762 -37.20 -22.00 -15.06
CA ARG A 762 -36.18 -21.01 -14.64
C ARG A 762 -35.86 -21.10 -13.16
N MET A 763 -36.89 -21.24 -12.31
CA MET A 763 -36.71 -21.42 -10.87
C MET A 763 -35.90 -22.68 -10.56
N ARG A 764 -36.27 -23.82 -11.17
CA ARG A 764 -35.56 -25.10 -10.99
C ARG A 764 -34.09 -24.99 -11.39
N ASP A 765 -33.80 -24.31 -12.51
CA ASP A 765 -32.43 -24.10 -12.97
C ASP A 765 -31.62 -23.23 -11.99
N SER A 766 -32.24 -22.19 -11.41
CA SER A 766 -31.61 -21.33 -10.39
C SER A 766 -31.34 -22.07 -9.08
N VAL A 767 -32.27 -22.91 -8.61
CA VAL A 767 -32.09 -23.77 -7.43
C VAL A 767 -30.99 -24.81 -7.66
N LYS A 768 -31.00 -25.47 -8.82
CA LYS A 768 -29.96 -26.44 -9.20
C LYS A 768 -28.57 -25.80 -9.21
N ARG A 769 -28.44 -24.61 -9.82
CA ARG A 769 -27.16 -23.87 -9.82
C ARG A 769 -26.68 -23.53 -8.42
N LEU A 770 -27.57 -23.18 -7.49
CA LEU A 770 -27.15 -22.92 -6.11
C LEU A 770 -26.68 -24.18 -5.39
N LYS A 771 -27.36 -25.32 -5.59
CA LYS A 771 -26.95 -26.62 -5.04
C LYS A 771 -25.57 -27.05 -5.56
N GLU A 772 -25.26 -26.75 -6.82
CA GLU A 772 -23.99 -27.09 -7.47
C GLU A 772 -22.86 -26.06 -7.22
N ALA A 773 -23.17 -24.84 -6.77
CA ALA A 773 -22.20 -23.75 -6.67
C ALA A 773 -21.27 -23.80 -5.45
N GLN A 774 -21.49 -24.69 -4.49
CA GLN A 774 -20.64 -24.85 -3.31
C GLN A 774 -19.98 -26.23 -3.30
N ASP A 775 -18.64 -26.25 -3.28
CA ASP A 775 -17.87 -27.47 -3.05
C ASP A 775 -17.92 -27.87 -1.56
N LEU A 776 -19.01 -28.51 -1.15
CA LEU A 776 -19.24 -29.01 0.22
C LEU A 776 -19.38 -30.54 0.20
N ASP A 777 -18.48 -31.26 0.87
CA ASP A 777 -18.65 -32.69 1.12
C ASP A 777 -19.60 -32.91 2.31
N SER A 778 -20.68 -33.66 2.08
CA SER A 778 -21.73 -33.92 3.08
C SER A 778 -21.22 -34.60 4.35
N ARG A 779 -20.19 -35.45 4.25
CA ARG A 779 -19.59 -36.13 5.41
C ARG A 779 -18.85 -35.15 6.30
N LEU A 780 -18.15 -34.20 5.69
CA LEU A 780 -17.42 -33.15 6.41
C LEU A 780 -18.36 -32.12 7.04
N LEU A 781 -19.51 -31.86 6.42
CA LEU A 781 -20.55 -31.00 6.97
C LEU A 781 -21.18 -31.60 8.24
N VAL A 782 -21.53 -32.89 8.20
CA VAL A 782 -22.01 -33.63 9.39
C VAL A 782 -20.96 -33.63 10.49
N ARG A 783 -19.69 -33.90 10.13
CA ARG A 783 -18.57 -33.88 11.09
C ARG A 783 -18.42 -32.53 11.78
N ASP A 784 -18.53 -31.43 11.04
CA ASP A 784 -18.46 -30.08 11.61
C ASP A 784 -19.62 -29.79 12.57
N ARG A 785 -20.85 -30.17 12.20
CA ARG A 785 -22.03 -29.98 13.07
C ARG A 785 -21.87 -30.71 14.40
N VAL A 786 -21.42 -31.97 14.38
CA VAL A 786 -21.14 -32.74 15.60
C VAL A 786 -20.03 -32.07 16.42
N ASN A 787 -18.91 -31.72 15.78
CA ASN A 787 -17.75 -31.13 16.46
C ASN A 787 -18.00 -29.74 17.04
N THR A 788 -18.96 -28.99 16.49
CA THR A 788 -19.30 -27.64 16.95
C THR A 788 -20.54 -27.61 17.82
N ALA A 789 -21.27 -28.72 17.97
CA ALA A 789 -22.50 -28.77 18.78
C ALA A 789 -22.29 -28.31 20.23
N TRP A 790 -21.12 -28.55 20.82
CA TRP A 790 -20.81 -28.15 22.20
C TRP A 790 -20.72 -26.63 22.43
N VAL A 791 -20.47 -25.84 21.38
CA VAL A 791 -20.50 -24.35 21.45
C VAL A 791 -21.83 -23.76 21.00
N ARG A 792 -22.83 -24.59 20.71
CA ARG A 792 -24.17 -24.16 20.30
C ARG A 792 -25.13 -24.27 21.48
N VAL A 793 -26.23 -23.52 21.40
CA VAL A 793 -27.33 -23.59 22.36
C VAL A 793 -28.49 -24.40 21.77
N SER A 794 -29.40 -24.84 22.64
CA SER A 794 -30.56 -25.64 22.22
C SER A 794 -31.45 -24.87 21.23
N GLY A 795 -31.92 -25.57 20.20
CA GLY A 795 -32.66 -25.05 19.06
C GLY A 795 -31.78 -24.62 17.88
N PHE A 796 -30.47 -24.44 18.13
CA PHE A 796 -29.53 -23.85 17.15
C PHE A 796 -28.29 -24.71 16.91
N GLY A 797 -28.40 -26.03 17.11
CA GLY A 797 -27.38 -27.01 16.73
C GLY A 797 -26.72 -27.76 17.88
N ALA A 798 -27.10 -27.50 19.14
CA ALA A 798 -26.64 -28.32 20.27
C ALA A 798 -27.13 -29.78 20.18
N GLU A 799 -28.26 -29.98 19.52
CA GLU A 799 -28.91 -31.27 19.28
C GLU A 799 -28.08 -32.19 18.38
N ASP A 800 -27.12 -31.64 17.63
CA ASP A 800 -26.22 -32.40 16.77
C ASP A 800 -25.12 -33.12 17.56
N PHE A 801 -25.02 -32.89 18.87
CA PHE A 801 -24.03 -33.54 19.73
C PHE A 801 -24.27 -35.05 19.76
N THR A 802 -23.24 -35.83 19.39
CA THR A 802 -23.24 -37.28 19.48
C THR A 802 -21.84 -37.79 19.74
N THR A 803 -21.74 -38.83 20.57
CA THR A 803 -20.48 -39.56 20.84
C THR A 803 -20.33 -40.80 19.95
N GLN A 804 -21.29 -41.06 19.05
CA GLN A 804 -21.31 -42.25 18.19
C GLN A 804 -20.07 -42.36 17.29
N HIS A 805 -19.44 -41.23 16.95
CA HIS A 805 -18.26 -41.16 16.09
C HIS A 805 -16.95 -41.02 16.87
N ASP A 806 -17.02 -40.94 18.20
CA ASP A 806 -15.84 -40.79 19.04
C ASP A 806 -14.95 -42.02 18.95
N ARG A 807 -13.65 -41.77 18.89
CA ARG A 807 -12.61 -42.79 19.00
C ARG A 807 -11.75 -42.44 20.19
N THR A 808 -11.28 -43.44 20.94
CA THR A 808 -10.29 -43.23 21.99
C THR A 808 -9.06 -42.57 21.38
N TYR A 809 -8.84 -41.29 21.70
CA TYR A 809 -7.68 -40.55 21.22
C TYR A 809 -6.42 -41.10 21.91
N ALA A 810 -5.65 -41.91 21.19
CA ALA A 810 -4.29 -42.22 21.59
C ALA A 810 -3.46 -40.94 21.43
N SER A 811 -3.16 -40.27 22.55
CA SER A 811 -2.40 -39.01 22.49
C SER A 811 -1.09 -39.20 21.75
N ARG A 812 -0.72 -38.22 20.91
CA ARG A 812 0.59 -38.19 20.24
C ARG A 812 1.75 -38.28 21.24
N ASP A 813 1.48 -37.87 22.47
CA ASP A 813 2.42 -37.77 23.58
C ASP A 813 2.69 -39.14 24.22
N ARG A 814 1.81 -40.15 24.02
CA ARG A 814 2.02 -41.49 24.57
C ARG A 814 3.08 -42.32 23.84
N ALA A 815 3.53 -41.89 22.66
CA ALA A 815 4.51 -42.63 21.86
C ALA A 815 5.93 -42.03 21.88
N ARG A 816 6.15 -40.90 22.58
CA ARG A 816 7.48 -40.25 22.67
C ARG A 816 7.69 -39.59 24.03
N SER A 817 7.88 -40.38 25.10
CA SER A 817 8.70 -39.91 26.22
C SER A 817 10.14 -39.84 25.74
N GLU A 818 10.45 -38.85 24.90
CA GLU A 818 11.83 -38.50 24.61
C GLU A 818 12.32 -37.62 25.77
N PRO A 819 13.41 -38.00 26.46
CA PRO A 819 13.85 -37.36 27.70
C PRO A 819 13.93 -35.82 27.65
N GLY A 820 14.29 -35.22 26.52
CA GLY A 820 14.56 -33.78 26.42
C GLY A 820 13.34 -32.83 26.43
N GLU A 821 12.14 -33.28 26.07
CA GLU A 821 10.93 -32.42 26.11
C GLU A 821 10.45 -32.22 27.55
N TYR A 822 10.59 -33.27 28.36
CA TYR A 822 10.33 -33.22 29.80
C TYR A 822 11.27 -32.23 30.52
N ASP A 823 12.53 -32.12 30.11
CA ASP A 823 13.50 -31.26 30.80
C ASP A 823 13.22 -29.77 30.56
N CYS A 824 12.78 -29.39 29.35
CA CYS A 824 12.31 -28.03 29.06
C CYS A 824 11.09 -27.65 29.92
N PHE A 825 10.15 -28.58 30.06
CA PHE A 825 8.97 -28.41 30.92
C PHE A 825 9.36 -28.35 32.40
N ALA A 826 10.25 -29.23 32.87
CA ALA A 826 10.66 -29.29 34.27
C ALA A 826 11.40 -28.02 34.71
N MET A 827 12.34 -27.52 33.90
CA MET A 827 13.08 -26.28 34.22
C MET A 827 12.17 -25.04 34.24
N SER A 828 11.25 -24.94 33.27
CA SER A 828 10.29 -23.82 33.22
C SER A 828 9.26 -23.90 34.34
N SER A 829 8.74 -25.09 34.63
CA SER A 829 7.79 -25.35 35.71
C SER A 829 8.40 -25.01 37.08
N ALA A 830 9.63 -25.46 37.37
CA ALA A 830 10.30 -25.16 38.63
C ALA A 830 10.57 -23.66 38.81
N MET A 831 10.97 -22.95 37.76
CA MET A 831 11.14 -21.50 37.81
C MET A 831 9.79 -20.76 37.92
N TYR A 832 8.71 -21.33 37.37
CA TYR A 832 7.36 -20.78 37.47
C TYR A 832 6.76 -20.95 38.87
N SER A 833 6.84 -22.16 39.43
CA SER A 833 6.34 -22.50 40.76
C SER A 833 7.22 -21.95 41.89
N GLY A 834 8.50 -21.68 41.60
CA GLY A 834 9.49 -21.30 42.60
C GLY A 834 9.97 -22.48 43.45
N GLU A 835 9.60 -23.70 43.10
CA GLU A 835 9.98 -24.91 43.84
C GLU A 835 11.25 -25.53 43.26
N ALA A 836 12.24 -25.77 44.12
CA ALA A 836 13.47 -26.45 43.75
C ALA A 836 13.26 -27.97 43.66
N VAL A 837 12.55 -28.42 42.61
CA VAL A 837 12.28 -29.85 42.37
C VAL A 837 13.39 -30.44 41.49
N LEU A 838 14.01 -31.51 41.95
CA LEU A 838 14.94 -32.31 41.14
C LEU A 838 14.17 -33.01 40.03
N ALA A 839 14.33 -32.55 38.79
CA ALA A 839 13.67 -33.16 37.63
C ALA A 839 14.14 -34.61 37.40
N ARG A 840 15.39 -34.92 37.76
CA ARG A 840 16.02 -36.25 37.72
C ARG A 840 17.13 -36.33 38.75
N GLU A 841 17.47 -37.54 39.20
CA GLU A 841 18.63 -37.75 40.05
C GLU A 841 19.91 -37.27 39.33
N PRO A 842 20.74 -36.40 39.96
CA PRO A 842 21.88 -35.78 39.31
C PRO A 842 23.03 -36.76 38.99
N GLY A 843 22.97 -38.02 39.43
CA GLY A 843 23.99 -39.05 39.22
C GLY A 843 25.22 -38.89 40.13
N ASN A 844 25.99 -39.97 40.30
CA ASN A 844 27.20 -39.96 41.14
C ASN A 844 28.29 -39.04 40.57
N GLU A 845 29.17 -38.51 41.42
CA GLU A 845 30.36 -37.72 41.03
C GLU A 845 30.06 -36.47 40.15
N LEU A 846 28.97 -35.74 40.41
CA LEU A 846 28.62 -34.50 39.69
C LEU A 846 29.78 -33.48 39.65
N HIS A 847 30.53 -33.36 40.75
CA HIS A 847 31.70 -32.47 40.85
C HIS A 847 32.82 -32.83 39.86
N MET A 848 33.08 -34.13 39.63
CA MET A 848 34.10 -34.58 38.66
C MET A 848 33.67 -34.31 37.22
N ARG A 849 32.37 -34.40 36.93
CA ARG A 849 31.82 -34.12 35.60
C ARG A 849 31.86 -32.62 35.29
N LEU A 850 31.54 -31.79 36.29
CA LEU A 850 31.69 -30.34 36.23
C LEU A 850 33.17 -29.93 36.04
N TRP A 851 34.10 -30.62 36.71
CA TRP A 851 35.54 -30.43 36.54
C TRP A 851 36.03 -30.80 35.14
N ASN A 852 35.61 -31.96 34.61
CA ASN A 852 35.98 -32.41 33.26
C ASN A 852 35.47 -31.45 32.19
N LEU A 853 34.25 -30.93 32.34
CA LEU A 853 33.68 -29.92 31.45
C LEU A 853 34.53 -28.64 31.40
N PHE A 854 35.00 -28.17 32.56
CA PHE A 854 35.85 -26.98 32.62
C PHE A 854 37.26 -27.26 32.09
N LYS A 855 37.79 -28.46 32.33
CA LYS A 855 39.08 -28.91 31.81
C LYS A 855 39.09 -28.95 30.28
N GLU A 856 38.01 -29.42 29.65
CA GLU A 856 37.86 -29.43 28.18
C GLU A 856 37.85 -28.02 27.58
N SER A 857 37.27 -27.06 28.28
CA SER A 857 37.23 -25.66 27.84
C SER A 857 38.58 -24.94 28.05
N GLY A 858 39.45 -25.47 28.90
CA GLY A 858 40.80 -24.98 29.20
C GLY A 858 40.85 -23.74 30.09
N ARG A 859 39.91 -22.79 29.92
CA ARG A 859 39.84 -21.52 30.67
C ARG A 859 38.42 -21.24 31.14
N VAL A 860 38.25 -20.90 32.42
CA VAL A 860 36.98 -20.41 32.99
C VAL A 860 37.13 -18.95 33.37
N LEU A 861 36.20 -18.10 32.94
CA LEU A 861 36.27 -16.66 33.16
C LEU A 861 35.70 -16.31 34.54
N GLY A 862 36.26 -15.27 35.14
CA GLY A 862 35.84 -14.76 36.44
C GLY A 862 34.42 -14.18 36.46
N PRO A 863 33.79 -14.04 37.64
CA PRO A 863 32.42 -13.52 37.77
C PRO A 863 32.27 -12.04 37.38
N ASN A 864 33.38 -11.32 37.19
CA ASN A 864 33.41 -9.90 36.80
C ASN A 864 33.89 -9.67 35.36
N HIS A 865 34.00 -10.72 34.53
CA HIS A 865 34.39 -10.58 33.13
C HIS A 865 33.28 -9.92 32.29
N ALA A 866 33.64 -9.31 31.15
CA ALA A 866 32.71 -8.53 30.32
C ALA A 866 31.54 -9.39 29.79
N ARG A 867 30.34 -8.81 29.81
CA ARG A 867 29.08 -9.48 29.46
C ARG A 867 29.06 -9.87 27.97
N PRO A 868 28.55 -11.06 27.60
CA PRO A 868 28.09 -11.32 26.23
C PRO A 868 27.02 -10.29 25.83
N SER A 869 26.98 -9.91 24.55
CA SER A 869 25.98 -8.98 24.01
C SER A 869 24.53 -9.50 24.12
N SER A 870 24.35 -10.81 24.29
CA SER A 870 23.07 -11.44 24.62
C SER A 870 22.90 -11.55 26.14
N HIS A 871 21.96 -10.77 26.68
CA HIS A 871 21.43 -10.96 28.03
C HIS A 871 20.88 -12.41 28.21
N LEU A 872 20.56 -12.85 29.43
CA LEU A 872 19.89 -14.16 29.73
C LEU A 872 18.49 -14.24 29.09
N ALA A 873 18.46 -14.25 27.77
CA ALA A 873 17.31 -14.25 26.89
C ALA A 873 17.53 -15.35 25.85
N PHE A 874 16.45 -15.73 25.18
CA PHE A 874 16.51 -16.70 24.10
C PHE A 874 17.35 -16.15 22.94
N ASP A 875 18.50 -16.76 22.68
CA ASP A 875 19.38 -16.44 21.54
C ASP A 875 19.79 -17.75 20.84
N ALA A 876 19.71 -17.76 19.51
CA ALA A 876 20.16 -18.89 18.69
C ALA A 876 21.68 -19.15 18.81
N SER A 877 22.46 -18.21 19.33
CA SER A 877 23.88 -18.41 19.67
C SER A 877 24.09 -19.53 20.69
N TRP A 878 23.18 -19.67 21.67
CA TRP A 878 23.24 -20.75 22.67
C TRP A 878 23.14 -22.14 22.01
N LEU A 879 22.45 -22.25 20.88
CA LEU A 879 22.23 -23.53 20.19
C LEU A 879 23.42 -24.00 19.31
N ARG A 880 24.49 -23.20 19.15
CA ARG A 880 25.60 -23.47 18.22
C ARG A 880 26.84 -24.13 18.85
N ASP A 881 27.39 -23.57 19.92
CA ASP A 881 28.60 -24.06 20.62
C ASP A 881 28.41 -24.03 22.16
N LEU A 882 27.31 -24.62 22.63
CA LEU A 882 26.90 -24.63 24.04
C LEU A 882 28.03 -25.07 25.02
N PRO A 883 28.80 -26.16 24.77
CA PRO A 883 29.79 -26.69 25.73
C PRO A 883 30.84 -25.67 26.20
N ALA A 884 31.49 -25.00 25.24
CA ALA A 884 32.63 -24.13 25.51
C ALA A 884 32.20 -22.81 26.14
N VAL A 885 31.10 -22.23 25.65
CA VAL A 885 30.53 -20.98 26.17
C VAL A 885 29.99 -21.18 27.58
N PHE A 886 29.28 -22.30 27.80
CA PHE A 886 28.71 -22.64 29.10
C PHE A 886 29.80 -22.84 30.17
N ALA A 887 30.87 -23.57 29.83
CA ALA A 887 32.02 -23.78 30.72
C ALA A 887 32.79 -22.47 31.00
N GLN A 888 33.05 -21.64 29.97
CA GLN A 888 33.78 -20.39 30.13
C GLN A 888 33.05 -19.37 31.00
N GLN A 889 31.72 -19.33 30.93
CA GLN A 889 30.90 -18.30 31.58
C GLN A 889 30.24 -18.75 32.89
N TRP A 890 30.60 -19.93 33.41
CA TRP A 890 29.97 -20.53 34.59
C TRP A 890 29.93 -19.60 35.81
N CYS A 891 31.06 -18.97 36.17
CA CYS A 891 31.14 -18.09 37.32
C CYS A 891 30.28 -16.82 37.17
N TRP A 892 30.11 -16.32 35.94
CA TRP A 892 29.23 -15.20 35.67
C TRP A 892 27.75 -15.62 35.83
N MET A 893 27.34 -16.76 35.25
CA MET A 893 25.97 -17.28 35.38
C MET A 893 25.60 -17.55 36.84
N HIS A 894 26.51 -18.16 37.60
CA HIS A 894 26.36 -18.39 39.04
C HIS A 894 26.09 -17.06 39.78
N LYS A 895 26.96 -16.05 39.62
CA LYS A 895 26.78 -14.74 40.25
C LYS A 895 25.44 -14.09 39.88
N VAL A 896 25.03 -14.20 38.61
CA VAL A 896 23.78 -13.59 38.15
C VAL A 896 22.57 -14.26 38.80
N LEU A 897 22.53 -15.60 38.81
CA LEU A 897 21.41 -16.36 39.36
C LEU A 897 21.32 -16.25 40.89
N SER A 898 22.45 -16.12 41.58
CA SER A 898 22.49 -16.01 43.05
C SER A 898 22.32 -14.58 43.57
N CYS A 899 22.99 -13.59 42.95
CA CYS A 899 23.07 -12.23 43.49
C CYS A 899 22.32 -11.17 42.67
N GLN A 900 21.97 -11.45 41.41
CA GLN A 900 21.37 -10.48 40.49
C GLN A 900 20.08 -11.01 39.85
N ARG A 901 19.42 -12.00 40.49
CA ARG A 901 18.18 -12.61 39.97
C ARG A 901 17.08 -11.59 39.73
N SER A 902 16.99 -10.56 40.59
CA SER A 902 16.02 -9.47 40.49
C SER A 902 16.17 -8.61 39.24
N ASP A 903 17.33 -8.67 38.57
CA ASP A 903 17.59 -7.89 37.35
C ASP A 903 16.90 -8.52 36.11
N PHE A 904 16.31 -9.70 36.26
CA PHE A 904 15.67 -10.47 35.18
C PHE A 904 14.23 -10.83 35.52
N THR A 905 13.35 -10.82 34.52
CA THR A 905 11.98 -11.28 34.71
C THR A 905 11.93 -12.80 34.80
N GLN A 906 10.94 -13.33 35.52
CA GLN A 906 10.71 -14.77 35.64
C GLN A 906 10.58 -15.44 34.26
N PHE A 907 9.87 -14.81 33.33
CA PHE A 907 9.69 -15.32 31.96
C PHE A 907 10.97 -15.30 31.14
N GLN A 908 11.87 -14.32 31.35
CA GLN A 908 13.19 -14.29 30.70
C GLN A 908 14.05 -15.48 31.14
N LEU A 909 14.11 -15.73 32.45
CA LEU A 909 14.86 -16.86 33.01
C LEU A 909 14.25 -18.21 32.59
N MET A 910 12.93 -18.34 32.57
CA MET A 910 12.23 -19.52 32.05
C MET A 910 12.60 -19.79 30.60
N SER A 911 12.52 -18.76 29.74
CA SER A 911 12.83 -18.89 28.31
C SER A 911 14.28 -19.29 28.07
N TRP A 912 15.21 -18.70 28.82
CA TRP A 912 16.64 -19.01 28.73
C TRP A 912 16.96 -20.42 29.23
N LEU A 913 16.48 -20.83 30.41
CA LEU A 913 16.69 -22.19 30.95
C LEU A 913 16.08 -23.27 30.06
N SER A 914 14.90 -23.03 29.47
CA SER A 914 14.30 -23.94 28.49
C SER A 914 15.12 -24.04 27.21
N ALA A 915 15.70 -22.93 26.74
CA ALA A 915 16.61 -22.96 25.59
C ALA A 915 17.88 -23.77 25.87
N MET A 916 18.45 -23.61 27.07
CA MET A 916 19.62 -24.36 27.54
C MET A 916 19.31 -25.86 27.69
N ALA A 917 18.15 -26.23 28.24
CA ALA A 917 17.68 -27.61 28.33
C ALA A 917 17.50 -28.25 26.94
N PHE A 918 16.94 -27.50 25.99
CA PHE A 918 16.81 -27.94 24.61
C PHE A 918 18.17 -28.07 23.89
N ALA A 919 19.10 -27.15 24.15
CA ALA A 919 20.42 -27.12 23.51
C ALA A 919 21.33 -28.26 23.99
N ALA A 920 21.29 -28.58 25.30
CA ALA A 920 22.06 -29.67 25.89
C ALA A 920 21.79 -31.02 25.20
N ARG A 921 20.60 -31.20 24.61
CA ARG A 921 20.23 -32.37 23.82
C ARG A 921 20.92 -32.44 22.44
N LYS A 922 21.09 -31.30 21.74
CA LYS A 922 21.52 -31.28 20.33
C LYS A 922 23.04 -31.44 20.16
N ALA A 923 23.81 -31.09 21.19
CA ALA A 923 25.23 -31.35 21.23
C ALA A 923 25.46 -32.87 21.31
N ARG A 924 25.89 -33.51 20.21
CA ARG A 924 26.30 -34.93 20.17
C ARG A 924 27.61 -35.18 20.93
N ASN A 925 27.78 -34.55 22.10
CA ASN A 925 28.92 -34.75 22.98
C ASN A 925 28.42 -35.48 24.26
N PRO A 926 28.84 -36.74 24.52
CA PRO A 926 28.40 -37.50 25.70
C PRO A 926 28.73 -36.82 27.03
N ASN A 927 29.64 -35.84 27.06
CA ASN A 927 30.08 -35.17 28.29
C ASN A 927 29.11 -34.07 28.80
N ILE A 928 28.08 -33.69 28.04
CA ILE A 928 27.05 -32.71 28.42
C ILE A 928 25.65 -33.34 28.37
N GLN A 929 25.55 -34.66 28.52
CA GLN A 929 24.25 -35.32 28.73
C GLN A 929 23.71 -35.15 30.17
N ASP A 930 24.36 -34.33 31.00
CA ASP A 930 24.02 -34.22 32.41
C ASP A 930 23.01 -33.12 32.71
N HIS A 931 21.76 -33.54 32.83
CA HIS A 931 20.67 -32.79 33.46
C HIS A 931 21.04 -32.24 34.85
N GLY A 932 21.99 -32.86 35.55
CA GLY A 932 22.51 -32.37 36.82
C GLY A 932 23.12 -30.96 36.74
N LEU A 933 23.76 -30.57 35.62
CA LEU A 933 24.40 -29.26 35.49
C LEU A 933 23.40 -28.11 35.41
N LEU A 934 22.29 -28.33 34.67
CA LEU A 934 21.21 -27.35 34.58
C LEU A 934 20.43 -27.24 35.89
N GLN A 935 20.28 -28.35 36.61
CA GLN A 935 19.69 -28.37 37.96
C GLN A 935 20.54 -27.61 38.98
N VAL A 936 21.88 -27.61 38.86
CA VAL A 936 22.76 -26.78 39.70
C VAL A 936 22.56 -25.29 39.43
N LEU A 937 22.46 -24.87 38.16
CA LEU A 937 22.14 -23.47 37.84
C LEU A 937 20.76 -23.06 38.35
N LEU A 938 19.77 -23.94 38.21
CA LEU A 938 18.43 -23.73 38.76
C LEU A 938 18.47 -23.61 40.29
N ALA A 939 19.30 -24.42 40.97
CA ALA A 939 19.48 -24.36 42.41
C ALA A 939 20.11 -23.04 42.87
N PHE A 940 21.08 -22.48 42.14
CA PHE A 940 21.60 -21.13 42.44
C PHE A 940 20.51 -20.05 42.43
N ALA A 941 19.45 -20.23 41.62
CA ALA A 941 18.34 -19.30 41.56
C ALA A 941 17.26 -19.58 42.61
N LEU A 942 16.94 -20.85 42.89
CA LEU A 942 15.77 -21.25 43.68
C LEU A 942 16.08 -21.72 45.11
N VAL A 943 17.30 -22.19 45.39
CA VAL A 943 17.69 -22.75 46.70
C VAL A 943 18.49 -21.71 47.48
N PRO A 944 17.97 -21.18 48.62
CA PRO A 944 18.61 -20.12 49.38
C PRO A 944 20.04 -20.46 49.84
N GLU A 945 20.30 -21.70 50.22
CA GLU A 945 21.63 -22.16 50.68
C GLU A 945 22.66 -22.14 49.55
N MET A 946 22.24 -22.52 48.33
CA MET A 946 23.09 -22.45 47.13
C MET A 946 23.31 -21.01 46.69
N ALA A 947 22.32 -20.13 46.83
CA ALA A 947 22.44 -18.71 46.50
C ALA A 947 23.42 -17.95 47.41
N GLN A 948 23.77 -18.50 48.59
CA GLN A 948 24.78 -17.93 49.49
C GLN A 948 26.22 -18.24 49.08
N ILE A 949 26.43 -19.21 48.18
CA ILE A 949 27.74 -19.54 47.64
C ILE A 949 28.08 -18.47 46.60
N ILE A 950 29.20 -17.76 46.77
CA ILE A 950 29.60 -16.67 45.86
C ILE A 950 30.90 -17.07 45.17
N PRO A 951 30.97 -17.03 43.82
CA PRO A 951 32.21 -17.30 43.11
C PRO A 951 33.27 -16.25 43.47
N PRO A 952 34.53 -16.63 43.75
CA PRO A 952 35.56 -15.71 44.18
C PRO A 952 35.89 -14.72 43.07
N PRO A 953 36.27 -13.48 43.45
CA PRO A 953 36.45 -12.37 42.52
C PRO A 953 37.81 -12.45 41.80
N ILE A 954 38.09 -13.59 41.17
CA ILE A 954 39.29 -13.84 40.37
C ILE A 954 38.94 -13.55 38.90
N HIS A 955 39.88 -13.02 38.12
CA HIS A 955 39.63 -12.66 36.72
C HIS A 955 39.47 -13.86 35.77
N ARG A 956 40.18 -14.97 36.03
CA ARG A 956 40.17 -16.21 35.25
C ARG A 956 40.70 -17.39 36.07
N PHE A 957 40.27 -18.61 35.73
CA PHE A 957 40.77 -19.88 36.25
C PHE A 957 41.31 -20.73 35.09
N ASP A 958 42.56 -21.16 35.17
CA ASP A 958 43.21 -22.02 34.17
C ASP A 958 43.11 -23.51 34.60
N VAL A 959 41.91 -24.07 34.46
CA VAL A 959 41.51 -25.38 35.00
C VAL A 959 42.33 -26.55 34.42
N ALA A 960 42.98 -26.35 33.26
CA ALA A 960 43.85 -27.33 32.62
C ALA A 960 45.09 -27.71 33.46
N GLU A 961 45.56 -26.84 34.35
CA GLU A 961 46.75 -27.08 35.21
C GLU A 961 46.46 -28.04 36.39
N GLY A 962 45.19 -28.39 36.62
CA GLY A 962 44.79 -29.34 37.66
C GLY A 962 44.52 -28.70 39.03
N TYR A 963 44.22 -29.56 40.02
CA TYR A 963 43.91 -29.15 41.40
C TYR A 963 44.78 -29.88 42.45
N GLN A 964 45.82 -30.60 42.01
CA GLN A 964 46.73 -31.35 42.88
C GLN A 964 47.94 -30.49 43.26
N PHE A 965 48.49 -30.70 44.46
CA PHE A 965 49.72 -30.04 44.90
C PHE A 965 50.93 -30.57 44.11
N ASP A 966 51.55 -29.70 43.30
CA ASP A 966 52.76 -30.03 42.57
C ASP A 966 54.01 -29.79 43.44
N GLU A 967 54.57 -30.90 43.93
CA GLU A 967 55.79 -30.88 44.74
C GLU A 967 57.00 -30.40 43.94
N ASN A 968 57.07 -30.71 42.64
CA ASN A 968 58.22 -30.39 41.81
C ASN A 968 58.31 -28.90 41.51
N VAL A 969 57.17 -28.27 41.23
CA VAL A 969 57.08 -26.80 41.05
C VAL A 969 57.42 -26.08 42.35
N SER A 970 56.87 -26.55 43.47
CA SER A 970 57.16 -25.99 44.80
C SER A 970 58.65 -26.11 45.15
N ARG A 971 59.25 -27.28 44.90
CA ARG A 971 60.67 -27.57 45.11
C ARG A 971 61.55 -26.68 44.24
N ALA A 972 61.24 -26.54 42.95
CA ALA A 972 61.98 -25.68 42.03
C ALA A 972 61.98 -24.20 42.47
N ILE A 973 60.83 -23.69 42.92
CA ILE A 973 60.73 -22.32 43.46
C ILE A 973 61.58 -22.20 44.72
N ILE A 974 61.48 -23.13 45.67
CA ILE A 974 62.23 -23.09 46.93
C ILE A 974 63.75 -23.18 46.69
N HIS A 975 64.20 -24.00 45.74
CA HIS A 975 65.62 -24.12 45.39
C HIS A 975 66.23 -22.79 44.91
N GLY A 976 65.44 -21.94 44.25
CA GLY A 976 65.88 -20.60 43.83
C GLY A 976 66.22 -19.65 44.98
N PHE A 977 65.89 -20.01 46.22
CA PHE A 977 66.15 -19.21 47.43
C PHE A 977 67.12 -19.90 48.41
N LEU A 978 67.81 -20.96 47.99
CA LEU A 978 68.91 -21.54 48.76
C LEU A 978 70.05 -20.54 48.93
N ARG A 979 70.65 -20.51 50.11
CA ARG A 979 71.81 -19.65 50.39
C ARG A 979 73.11 -20.39 50.01
N GLY A 980 74.06 -19.68 49.42
CA GLY A 980 75.37 -20.26 49.12
C GLY A 980 76.16 -20.60 50.40
N PHE A 981 77.03 -21.61 50.32
CA PHE A 981 77.92 -22.00 51.40
C PHE A 981 78.83 -20.83 51.80
N GLY A 982 78.65 -20.29 53.01
CA GLY A 982 79.41 -19.15 53.54
C GLY A 982 80.34 -19.54 54.69
N ARG A 983 81.25 -18.62 55.09
CA ARG A 983 82.17 -18.84 56.22
C ARG A 983 81.49 -19.08 57.59
N LEU A 984 80.19 -18.80 57.70
CA LEU A 984 79.42 -18.83 58.95
C LEU A 984 78.43 -20.01 59.06
N SER A 985 78.30 -20.87 58.03
CA SER A 985 77.17 -21.82 57.97
C SER A 985 77.32 -23.06 58.84
N GLU A 986 78.57 -23.47 59.13
CA GLU A 986 78.89 -24.59 60.02
C GLU A 986 80.15 -24.31 60.84
N LEU A 987 80.01 -23.60 61.95
CA LEU A 987 81.11 -23.39 62.92
C LEU A 987 81.25 -24.53 63.94
N ASP A 988 80.26 -25.44 64.03
CA ASP A 988 80.20 -26.44 65.10
C ASP A 988 80.64 -27.85 64.67
N THR A 989 81.17 -28.01 63.45
CA THR A 989 81.68 -29.30 62.96
C THR A 989 83.20 -29.37 63.20
N PRO A 990 83.69 -30.07 64.25
CA PRO A 990 85.13 -30.22 64.48
C PRO A 990 85.77 -31.06 63.37
N ARG A 991 87.02 -30.77 63.05
CA ARG A 991 87.83 -31.55 62.10
C ARG A 991 88.16 -32.90 62.72
N ASN A 992 87.99 -33.98 61.96
CA ASN A 992 88.29 -35.33 62.46
C ASN A 992 89.80 -35.54 62.54
N LEU A 993 90.25 -36.41 63.45
CA LEU A 993 91.64 -36.84 63.50
C LEU A 993 91.98 -37.54 62.17
N TYR A 994 93.02 -37.04 61.48
CA TYR A 994 93.52 -37.47 60.16
C TYR A 994 92.78 -36.96 58.91
N GLU A 995 91.76 -36.11 59.06
CA GLU A 995 91.08 -35.49 57.91
C GLU A 995 91.94 -34.38 57.30
N THR A 996 92.12 -34.34 55.98
CA THR A 996 92.81 -33.24 55.27
C THR A 996 91.96 -31.96 55.27
N LYS A 997 92.54 -30.82 54.88
CA LYS A 997 91.77 -29.56 54.81
C LYS A 997 90.70 -29.64 53.72
N GLU A 998 91.01 -30.31 52.61
CA GLU A 998 90.09 -30.53 51.49
C GLU A 998 88.93 -31.43 51.92
N GLU A 999 89.20 -32.57 52.57
CA GLU A 999 88.16 -33.46 53.11
C GLU A 999 87.30 -32.77 54.19
N TYR A 1000 87.90 -31.90 55.02
CA TYR A 1000 87.16 -31.11 56.01
C TYR A 1000 86.21 -30.09 55.38
N ASP A 1001 86.65 -29.39 54.34
CA ASP A 1001 85.84 -28.41 53.63
C ASP A 1001 84.77 -29.10 52.76
N GLU A 1002 85.06 -30.28 52.20
CA GLU A 1002 84.10 -31.12 51.48
C GLU A 1002 83.03 -31.67 52.42
N ARG A 1003 83.39 -32.27 53.56
CA ARG A 1003 82.42 -32.77 54.55
C ARG A 1003 81.50 -31.67 55.09
N ARG A 1004 82.02 -30.45 55.30
CA ARG A 1004 81.19 -29.30 55.73
C ARG A 1004 80.26 -28.82 54.64
N ARG A 1005 80.68 -28.92 53.38
CA ARG A 1005 79.83 -28.63 52.23
C ARG A 1005 78.73 -29.68 52.10
N ASP A 1006 79.08 -30.96 52.15
CA ASP A 1006 78.13 -32.07 52.09
C ASP A 1006 77.10 -31.99 53.20
N ARG A 1007 77.54 -31.72 54.44
CA ARG A 1007 76.64 -31.54 55.59
C ARG A 1007 75.75 -30.29 55.45
N PHE A 1008 76.27 -29.22 54.86
CA PHE A 1008 75.48 -28.02 54.57
C PHE A 1008 74.42 -28.28 53.50
N GLU A 1009 74.76 -29.00 52.44
CA GLU A 1009 73.85 -29.40 51.36
C GLU A 1009 72.81 -30.44 51.83
N GLU A 1010 73.19 -31.36 52.72
CA GLU A 1010 72.29 -32.29 53.40
C GLU A 1010 71.26 -31.54 54.25
N ARG A 1011 71.71 -30.59 55.09
CA ARG A 1011 70.82 -29.73 55.88
C ARG A 1011 69.93 -28.84 55.01
N GLN A 1012 70.43 -28.34 53.89
CA GLN A 1012 69.59 -27.62 52.92
C GLN A 1012 68.46 -28.52 52.40
N SER A 1013 68.79 -29.75 52.04
CA SER A 1013 67.81 -30.72 51.55
C SER A 1013 66.76 -31.05 52.61
N GLU A 1014 67.16 -31.28 53.87
CA GLU A 1014 66.23 -31.49 54.99
C GLU A 1014 65.27 -30.30 55.19
N VAL A 1015 65.78 -29.07 55.12
CA VAL A 1015 64.96 -27.86 55.26
C VAL A 1015 64.00 -27.69 54.08
N VAL A 1016 64.42 -28.00 52.85
CA VAL A 1016 63.52 -27.98 51.68
C VAL A 1016 62.39 -28.98 51.87
N GLU A 1017 62.68 -30.21 52.29
CA GLU A 1017 61.67 -31.25 52.53
C GLU A 1017 60.69 -30.87 53.64
N ASP A 1018 61.19 -30.29 54.74
CA ASP A 1018 60.34 -29.83 55.84
C ASP A 1018 59.42 -28.67 55.39
N PHE A 1019 59.94 -27.76 54.56
CA PHE A 1019 59.14 -26.68 54.00
C PHE A 1019 58.06 -27.19 53.04
N ILE A 1020 58.40 -28.13 52.13
CA ILE A 1020 57.43 -28.76 51.23
C ILE A 1020 56.36 -29.51 52.02
N ARG A 1021 56.75 -30.27 53.04
CA ARG A 1021 55.82 -30.99 53.93
C ARG A 1021 54.87 -30.02 54.63
N ASN A 1022 55.37 -28.88 55.11
CA ASN A 1022 54.54 -27.85 55.73
C ASN A 1022 53.52 -27.24 54.74
N LEU A 1023 53.91 -27.04 53.48
CA LEU A 1023 53.02 -26.54 52.43
C LEU A 1023 51.96 -27.58 52.04
N ARG A 1024 52.37 -28.84 51.89
CA ARG A 1024 51.48 -29.97 51.56
C ARG A 1024 50.43 -30.20 52.65
N GLY A 1025 50.82 -30.13 53.91
CA GLY A 1025 49.90 -30.32 55.04
C GLY A 1025 48.83 -29.24 55.18
N GLN A 1026 49.02 -28.08 54.53
CA GLN A 1026 48.04 -27.00 54.48
C GLN A 1026 47.22 -27.01 53.18
N TRP A 1027 47.48 -27.97 52.28
CA TRP A 1027 46.74 -28.10 51.03
C TRP A 1027 45.39 -28.77 51.27
N PRO A 1028 44.28 -28.24 50.74
CA PRO A 1028 44.12 -26.94 50.07
C PRO A 1028 43.86 -25.80 51.08
N CYS A 1029 44.48 -24.63 50.90
CA CYS A 1029 44.14 -23.42 51.68
C CYS A 1029 43.92 -22.20 50.77
N ARG A 1030 43.95 -20.97 51.30
CA ARG A 1030 43.87 -19.74 50.48
C ARG A 1030 45.18 -18.95 50.43
N GLN A 1031 45.97 -19.08 51.48
CA GLN A 1031 47.33 -18.57 51.60
C GLN A 1031 48.07 -19.52 52.55
N PRO A 1032 49.25 -20.05 52.20
CA PRO A 1032 49.96 -20.99 53.03
C PRO A 1032 50.65 -20.20 54.15
N ALA A 1033 50.39 -20.56 55.40
CA ALA A 1033 51.11 -20.03 56.54
C ALA A 1033 52.51 -20.66 56.58
N ILE A 1034 53.55 -19.86 56.81
CA ILE A 1034 54.89 -20.38 57.04
C ILE A 1034 54.96 -20.78 58.51
N ALA A 1035 55.24 -22.04 58.81
CA ALA A 1035 55.37 -22.48 60.20
C ALA A 1035 56.50 -21.74 60.93
N ARG A 1036 56.27 -21.41 62.20
CA ARG A 1036 57.21 -20.59 63.00
C ARG A 1036 58.61 -21.21 63.11
N HIS A 1037 58.72 -22.54 63.13
CA HIS A 1037 60.02 -23.23 63.20
C HIS A 1037 60.87 -23.04 61.93
N LEU A 1038 60.26 -22.88 60.75
CA LEU A 1038 60.97 -22.60 59.50
C LEU A 1038 61.58 -21.19 59.48
N LEU A 1039 61.11 -20.29 60.35
CA LEU A 1039 61.62 -18.92 60.47
C LEU A 1039 62.75 -18.78 61.49
N ASP A 1040 63.16 -19.87 62.14
CA ASP A 1040 64.25 -19.88 63.11
C ASP A 1040 65.61 -19.58 62.43
N LYS A 1041 66.55 -19.00 63.17
CA LYS A 1041 67.92 -18.71 62.70
C LYS A 1041 68.66 -20.00 62.31
N SER A 1042 68.34 -21.11 62.97
CA SER A 1042 68.89 -22.44 62.68
C SER A 1042 68.54 -22.93 61.26
N VAL A 1043 67.39 -22.49 60.73
CA VAL A 1043 66.85 -22.87 59.41
C VAL A 1043 67.15 -21.79 58.35
N THR A 1044 66.95 -20.52 58.68
CA THR A 1044 67.11 -19.39 57.74
C THR A 1044 68.56 -19.12 57.32
N LYS A 1045 69.55 -19.77 57.95
CA LYS A 1045 70.94 -19.79 57.47
C LYS A 1045 71.12 -20.63 56.20
N TYR A 1046 70.23 -21.58 55.93
CA TYR A 1046 70.28 -22.48 54.78
C TYR A 1046 69.41 -21.98 53.60
N ILE A 1047 68.26 -21.36 53.88
CA ILE A 1047 67.28 -20.89 52.87
C ILE A 1047 66.69 -19.54 53.28
N ASP A 1048 66.45 -18.64 52.31
CA ASP A 1048 65.60 -17.45 52.55
C ASP A 1048 64.11 -17.80 52.50
N ILE A 1049 63.61 -18.32 53.61
CA ILE A 1049 62.21 -18.77 53.78
C ILE A 1049 61.19 -17.64 53.56
N ARG A 1050 61.53 -16.38 53.89
CA ARG A 1050 60.59 -15.25 53.74
C ARG A 1050 60.41 -14.87 52.27
N SER A 1051 61.50 -14.79 51.52
CA SER A 1051 61.46 -14.50 50.08
C SER A 1051 60.84 -15.66 49.31
N ALA A 1052 61.20 -16.91 49.65
CA ALA A 1052 60.59 -18.10 49.07
C ALA A 1052 59.08 -18.16 49.33
N GLY A 1053 58.65 -17.94 50.57
CA GLY A 1053 57.22 -17.92 50.92
C GLY A 1053 56.46 -16.76 50.27
N THR A 1054 57.08 -15.60 50.09
CA THR A 1054 56.48 -14.47 49.36
C THR A 1054 56.36 -14.79 47.87
N LYS A 1055 57.37 -15.43 47.27
CA LYS A 1055 57.33 -15.85 45.87
C LYS A 1055 56.25 -16.90 45.64
N LEU A 1056 56.15 -17.92 46.49
CA LEU A 1056 55.09 -18.93 46.48
C LEU A 1056 53.69 -18.30 46.60
N ARG A 1057 53.52 -17.29 47.46
CA ARG A 1057 52.27 -16.50 47.55
C ARG A 1057 52.02 -15.63 46.31
N SER A 1058 53.04 -15.04 45.71
CA SER A 1058 52.88 -14.20 44.51
C SER A 1058 52.57 -15.01 43.24
N SER A 1059 53.20 -16.17 43.08
CA SER A 1059 52.88 -17.14 42.02
C SER A 1059 51.45 -17.66 42.12
N SER A 1060 50.86 -17.65 43.34
CA SER A 1060 49.44 -17.94 43.56
C SER A 1060 48.49 -16.79 43.18
N THR A 1061 48.99 -15.54 43.11
CA THR A 1061 48.17 -14.36 42.72
C THR A 1061 48.22 -14.03 41.22
N HIS A 1062 49.17 -14.59 40.46
CA HIS A 1062 49.37 -14.31 39.03
C HIS A 1062 48.78 -15.38 38.11
N GLY A 1063 47.56 -15.85 38.37
CA GLY A 1063 46.73 -16.53 37.36
C GLY A 1063 47.38 -17.72 36.63
N THR A 1064 48.37 -18.36 37.24
CA THR A 1064 48.86 -19.71 36.94
C THR A 1064 48.38 -20.57 38.09
N THR A 1065 47.45 -21.44 37.78
CA THR A 1065 46.74 -22.33 38.69
C THR A 1065 47.73 -23.28 39.34
N THR A 1066 48.05 -23.04 40.60
CA THR A 1066 48.43 -24.17 41.46
C THR A 1066 48.11 -23.95 42.93
N PHE A 1067 47.61 -22.78 43.33
CA PHE A 1067 47.50 -22.50 44.74
C PHE A 1067 46.30 -21.62 45.02
N PHE A 1068 45.31 -22.18 45.73
CA PHE A 1068 44.29 -21.47 46.51
C PHE A 1068 42.92 -21.17 45.91
N SER A 1069 42.04 -22.18 45.99
CA SER A 1069 40.62 -22.06 46.38
C SER A 1069 39.88 -23.39 46.11
N SER A 1070 39.97 -24.36 47.03
CA SER A 1070 39.02 -25.49 47.06
C SER A 1070 37.64 -25.10 47.59
N ASP A 1071 37.48 -23.88 48.14
CA ASP A 1071 36.23 -23.43 48.75
C ASP A 1071 35.09 -23.21 47.74
N ILE A 1072 35.33 -23.29 46.42
CA ILE A 1072 34.26 -23.33 45.41
C ILE A 1072 33.82 -24.77 45.11
N TRP A 1073 34.67 -25.74 45.40
CA TRP A 1073 34.57 -27.10 44.86
C TRP A 1073 34.26 -28.15 45.91
N VAL A 1074 34.35 -27.79 47.20
CA VAL A 1074 34.06 -28.68 48.34
C VAL A 1074 32.75 -28.29 49.05
N THR A 1075 32.25 -27.06 48.88
CA THR A 1075 30.84 -26.70 49.10
C THR A 1075 30.09 -26.73 47.79
#